data_AF-A0A2E6W6I8-F1
#
_entry.id   AF-A0A2E6W6I8-F1
#
_cell.length_a   1.000
_cell.length_b   1.000
_cell.length_c   1.000
_cell.angle_alpha   90.00
_cell.angle_beta   90.00
_cell.angle_gamma   90.00
#
_symmetry.space_group_name_H-M   'P 1'
#
loop_
_entity.id
_entity.type
_entity.pdbx_description
1 polymer ?
#
loop_
_entity_poly.entity_id
_entity_poly.type
_entity_poly.pdbx_seq_one_letter_code
_entity_poly.pdbx_strand_id
1 'polypeptide(L)'
;MKKIVYCGQFHDLTGYGIAARSYLKALDTYLTTVTDVELKIYSTVIQENPNLEEEYRQLIDKYIFKSQEELDTYLINNDYACIWHTPTPLPLFADSRFRTSPGLKNSLSKIINASSSNYHLVVWETTDICDEWKETLKYFKPDGIITACEWNREVFQKYNDNVAVIPHPIENKYANCHAAPLSIPFSVDDKFCILTMSQWTHRKGFDKIISAFLMEFENNSDAALIVKTYASPTHPSTEHIVNEIQAAKAQTDNPKVQANIALITQFLNNSNIKWLFDVSDVYATATRGEGFGLTLFESVLNSKPVVAPYIGGHIDYLSKDYTYFVDGMLDCCITNDQVYSQNSLWFETNISSLRKQLRAAYNDWKNGNLAEKGVKANEYLHSLDNFKLESVGKNLVDFVDHAPHKSINAELLLRDNLADKLSYLKDAHKDETLYILNCGPSLNEYDFDYLKEFLNDKTVFSIKQAYNFFPEITDYHFYNCSNLPVEKNYKRLKQHYAYETHRPVVVASSNYDLGARWSPIQKNDIFFKIPIRTEINNEFVTVTKKFEDYLIDKNLTRPCGPGIMYETVFYMAVHLGFKEIVCIGWDLRQEDANEDNYEHFYGTNDNVVNKGDVLDWEIETTRDASKELYYWLQEKNIDIKVASSSAVYEKIERIRI
;
A
#
# COMPACT_ATOMS: atom_id res chain seq x y z
N MET A 1 -7.56 5.56 25.80
CA MET A 1 -8.45 4.76 24.91
C MET A 1 -7.79 4.54 23.55
N LYS A 2 -7.51 3.24 23.09
CA LYS A 2 -6.96 2.87 21.77
C LYS A 2 -7.99 3.07 20.66
N LYS A 3 -7.56 3.92 19.66
CA LYS A 3 -8.47 4.18 18.53
C LYS A 3 -7.94 3.53 17.25
N ILE A 4 -8.83 2.82 16.55
CA ILE A 4 -8.41 2.07 15.35
C ILE A 4 -9.36 2.43 14.21
N VAL A 5 -8.68 2.81 13.10
CA VAL A 5 -9.46 2.91 11.86
C VAL A 5 -9.11 1.76 10.93
N TYR A 6 -10.16 0.92 10.67
CA TYR A 6 -10.00 -0.26 9.81
C TYR A 6 -10.50 0.05 8.39
N CYS A 7 -9.51 0.15 7.50
CA CYS A 7 -9.84 0.42 6.10
C CYS A 7 -9.91 -0.88 5.29
N GLY A 8 -11.06 -1.11 4.57
CA GLY A 8 -11.21 -2.34 3.79
C GLY A 8 -12.35 -2.23 2.78
N GLN A 9 -12.60 -3.33 2.06
CA GLN A 9 -13.68 -3.38 1.06
C GLN A 9 -14.92 -4.05 1.63
N PHE A 10 -15.61 -3.40 2.61
CA PHE A 10 -16.66 -4.03 3.44
C PHE A 10 -17.94 -4.22 2.63
N HIS A 11 -18.05 -3.47 1.49
CA HIS A 11 -19.29 -3.57 0.71
C HIS A 11 -19.07 -4.41 -0.54
N ASP A 12 -17.86 -4.96 -0.69
CA ASP A 12 -17.50 -5.62 -1.95
C ASP A 12 -17.87 -7.11 -1.89
N LEU A 13 -18.06 -7.75 -3.11
CA LEU A 13 -18.25 -9.22 -3.20
C LEU A 13 -16.92 -9.92 -3.47
N THR A 14 -15.79 -9.18 -3.42
CA THR A 14 -14.46 -9.76 -3.65
C THR A 14 -14.02 -10.59 -2.45
N GLY A 15 -12.93 -11.45 -2.69
CA GLY A 15 -12.32 -12.17 -1.57
C GLY A 15 -11.91 -11.25 -0.42
N TYR A 16 -11.33 -10.10 -0.71
CA TYR A 16 -10.95 -9.14 0.34
C TYR A 16 -12.18 -8.61 1.08
N GLY A 17 -13.26 -8.38 0.30
CA GLY A 17 -14.49 -7.93 0.95
C GLY A 17 -15.06 -8.95 1.93
N ILE A 18 -15.05 -10.22 1.44
CA ILE A 18 -15.56 -11.30 2.31
C ILE A 18 -14.70 -11.40 3.57
N ALA A 19 -13.43 -11.35 3.43
CA ALA A 19 -12.52 -11.45 4.58
C ALA A 19 -12.66 -10.24 5.51
N ALA A 20 -12.76 -9.03 4.92
CA ALA A 20 -12.88 -7.83 5.73
C ALA A 20 -14.10 -7.91 6.65
N ARG A 21 -15.19 -8.39 6.15
CA ARG A 21 -16.41 -8.50 6.96
C ARG A 21 -16.25 -9.54 8.06
N SER A 22 -15.56 -10.62 7.72
CA SER A 22 -15.33 -11.63 8.77
C SER A 22 -14.43 -11.09 9.88
N TYR A 23 -13.39 -10.35 9.51
CA TYR A 23 -12.53 -9.74 10.54
C TYR A 23 -13.32 -8.70 11.35
N LEU A 24 -14.17 -7.96 10.62
CA LEU A 24 -14.97 -6.97 11.33
C LEU A 24 -15.87 -7.64 12.38
N LYS A 25 -16.47 -8.69 11.99
CA LYS A 25 -17.26 -9.46 12.97
C LYS A 25 -16.42 -9.93 14.14
N ALA A 26 -15.22 -10.47 13.85
CA ALA A 26 -14.30 -10.89 14.92
C ALA A 26 -13.96 -9.73 15.86
N LEU A 27 -13.66 -8.58 15.29
CA LEU A 27 -13.35 -7.40 16.11
C LEU A 27 -14.56 -7.01 16.96
N ASP A 28 -15.73 -6.99 16.31
CA ASP A 28 -16.96 -6.67 17.04
C ASP A 28 -17.19 -7.62 18.22
N THR A 29 -16.96 -8.91 17.97
CA THR A 29 -17.12 -9.91 19.03
C THR A 29 -16.16 -9.63 20.20
N TYR A 30 -14.98 -9.39 19.91
CA TYR A 30 -13.98 -9.15 20.96
C TYR A 30 -14.26 -7.83 21.69
N LEU A 31 -14.68 -6.84 20.98
CA LEU A 31 -14.84 -5.50 21.56
C LEU A 31 -16.02 -5.46 22.52
N THR A 32 -16.89 -6.50 22.49
CA THR A 32 -17.96 -6.60 23.49
C THR A 32 -17.40 -6.98 24.85
N THR A 33 -16.14 -7.43 24.82
CA THR A 33 -15.54 -7.88 26.08
C THR A 33 -14.56 -6.83 26.63
N VAL A 34 -14.34 -5.78 25.87
CA VAL A 34 -13.39 -4.74 26.32
C VAL A 34 -14.00 -3.37 26.04
N THR A 35 -13.56 -2.31 26.79
CA THR A 35 -14.18 -0.98 26.59
C THR A 35 -13.11 0.06 26.27
N ASP A 36 -11.81 -0.36 26.18
CA ASP A 36 -10.74 0.64 26.04
C ASP A 36 -10.31 0.76 24.57
N VAL A 37 -11.19 0.25 23.64
CA VAL A 37 -10.84 0.35 22.21
C VAL A 37 -12.02 0.97 21.47
N GLU A 38 -11.69 1.97 20.77
CA GLU A 38 -12.68 2.54 19.84
C GLU A 38 -12.36 2.16 18.39
N LEU A 39 -13.44 1.64 17.66
CA LEU A 39 -13.22 1.17 16.28
C LEU A 39 -14.09 1.99 15.31
N LYS A 40 -13.45 2.53 14.21
CA LYS A 40 -14.13 3.08 13.04
C LYS A 40 -13.65 2.39 11.76
N ILE A 41 -14.65 2.37 10.78
CA ILE A 41 -14.18 1.75 9.53
C ILE A 41 -14.35 2.75 8.39
N TYR A 42 -13.42 2.56 7.38
CA TYR A 42 -13.48 3.27 6.10
C TYR A 42 -13.48 2.27 4.94
N SER A 43 -14.51 2.42 4.10
CA SER A 43 -14.69 1.37 3.08
C SER A 43 -14.41 1.93 1.69
N THR A 44 -13.54 1.25 0.98
CA THR A 44 -13.36 1.46 -0.47
C THR A 44 -14.20 0.44 -1.25
N VAL A 45 -14.94 0.94 -2.24
CA VAL A 45 -15.83 0.05 -2.97
C VAL A 45 -15.33 -0.12 -4.41
N ILE A 46 -14.94 -1.33 -4.74
CA ILE A 46 -14.44 -1.62 -6.09
C ILE A 46 -15.56 -2.26 -6.89
N GLN A 47 -16.03 -3.36 -6.26
CA GLN A 47 -17.19 -4.01 -6.85
C GLN A 47 -18.28 -4.22 -5.80
N GLU A 48 -19.36 -3.52 -5.97
CA GLU A 48 -20.39 -3.50 -4.92
C GLU A 48 -21.15 -4.83 -4.89
N ASN A 49 -21.44 -5.25 -3.65
CA ASN A 49 -22.32 -6.41 -3.43
C ASN A 49 -23.75 -5.95 -3.19
N PRO A 50 -24.59 -6.14 -4.18
CA PRO A 50 -25.98 -5.67 -4.02
C PRO A 50 -26.78 -6.54 -3.05
N ASN A 51 -26.27 -7.69 -2.76
CA ASN A 51 -27.01 -8.61 -1.89
C ASN A 51 -26.29 -8.84 -0.57
N LEU A 52 -25.70 -7.72 -0.06
CA LEU A 52 -24.97 -7.83 1.22
C LEU A 52 -25.90 -8.27 2.34
N GLU A 53 -25.51 -9.26 3.11
CA GLU A 53 -26.33 -9.78 4.21
C GLU A 53 -26.63 -8.70 5.26
N GLU A 54 -27.90 -8.80 5.80
CA GLU A 54 -28.37 -7.79 6.75
C GLU A 54 -27.44 -7.68 7.96
N GLU A 55 -26.99 -8.76 8.43
CA GLU A 55 -26.09 -8.73 9.60
C GLU A 55 -24.83 -7.91 9.32
N TYR A 56 -24.20 -8.05 8.15
CA TYR A 56 -22.98 -7.28 7.82
C TYR A 56 -23.33 -5.80 7.56
N ARG A 57 -24.52 -5.58 7.02
CA ARG A 57 -24.95 -4.19 6.86
C ARG A 57 -25.04 -3.47 8.21
N GLN A 58 -25.58 -4.17 9.15
CA GLN A 58 -25.72 -3.59 10.50
C GLN A 58 -24.35 -3.33 11.13
N LEU A 59 -23.49 -4.36 10.90
CA LEU A 59 -22.14 -4.20 11.46
C LEU A 59 -21.42 -3.02 10.83
N ILE A 60 -21.51 -2.92 9.52
CA ILE A 60 -20.86 -1.82 8.81
C ILE A 60 -21.45 -0.50 9.28
N ASP A 61 -22.79 -0.40 9.40
CA ASP A 61 -23.46 0.82 9.85
C ASP A 61 -23.01 1.23 11.26
N LYS A 62 -22.72 0.22 12.03
CA LYS A 62 -22.30 0.46 13.41
C LYS A 62 -20.97 1.21 13.48
N TYR A 63 -20.03 0.95 12.52
CA TYR A 63 -18.66 1.44 12.76
C TYR A 63 -18.26 2.45 11.69
N ILE A 64 -19.04 2.58 10.67
CA ILE A 64 -18.62 3.38 9.52
C ILE A 64 -18.77 4.86 9.85
N PHE A 65 -17.92 5.68 9.27
CA PHE A 65 -18.11 7.13 9.37
C PHE A 65 -19.38 7.55 8.64
N LYS A 66 -20.12 8.46 9.29
CA LYS A 66 -21.46 8.77 8.76
C LYS A 66 -21.43 9.97 7.81
N SER A 67 -20.43 10.76 7.90
CA SER A 67 -20.30 11.91 6.99
C SER A 67 -18.83 12.32 6.83
N GLN A 68 -18.60 13.11 5.77
CA GLN A 68 -17.22 13.60 5.55
C GLN A 68 -16.76 14.50 6.69
N GLU A 69 -17.67 15.27 7.23
CA GLU A 69 -17.35 16.14 8.36
C GLU A 69 -16.90 15.32 9.58
N GLU A 70 -17.67 14.21 9.84
CA GLU A 70 -17.25 13.34 10.94
C GLU A 70 -15.86 12.76 10.71
N LEU A 71 -15.60 12.28 9.52
CA LEU A 71 -14.28 11.72 9.20
C LEU A 71 -13.18 12.76 9.38
N ASP A 72 -13.36 13.94 8.83
CA ASP A 72 -12.32 14.98 8.90
C ASP A 72 -12.07 15.39 10.35
N THR A 73 -13.17 15.58 11.11
CA THR A 73 -13.01 15.96 12.52
C THR A 73 -12.30 14.87 13.32
N TYR A 74 -12.70 13.63 13.00
CA TYR A 74 -12.08 12.51 13.70
C TYR A 74 -10.57 12.45 13.42
N LEU A 75 -10.24 12.51 12.16
CA LEU A 75 -8.82 12.38 11.77
C LEU A 75 -7.99 13.50 12.38
N ILE A 76 -8.55 14.74 12.53
CA ILE A 76 -7.81 15.91 13.03
C ILE A 76 -7.67 15.82 14.54
N ASN A 77 -8.60 15.28 15.22
CA ASN A 77 -8.64 15.45 16.68
C ASN A 77 -8.17 14.21 17.41
N ASN A 78 -7.98 13.19 16.60
CA ASN A 78 -7.64 11.96 17.32
C ASN A 78 -6.37 11.35 16.76
N ASP A 79 -5.60 10.73 17.71
CA ASP A 79 -4.53 9.79 17.28
C ASP A 79 -5.09 8.38 17.09
N TYR A 80 -4.79 7.85 15.91
CA TYR A 80 -5.38 6.53 15.67
C TYR A 80 -4.40 5.63 14.93
N ALA A 81 -4.62 4.35 15.18
CA ALA A 81 -3.91 3.35 14.35
C ALA A 81 -4.77 2.97 13.15
N CYS A 82 -4.05 2.78 12.04
CA CYS A 82 -4.78 2.43 10.82
C CYS A 82 -4.43 1.01 10.38
N ILE A 83 -5.51 0.19 10.21
CA ILE A 83 -5.34 -1.10 9.52
C ILE A 83 -5.84 -0.97 8.08
N TRP A 84 -4.94 -1.14 7.14
CA TRP A 84 -5.46 -1.13 5.77
C TRP A 84 -5.37 -2.53 5.15
N HIS A 85 -6.56 -3.04 4.87
CA HIS A 85 -6.82 -4.40 4.41
C HIS A 85 -7.24 -4.38 2.93
N THR A 86 -6.25 -4.29 2.06
CA THR A 86 -6.44 -4.20 0.62
C THR A 86 -5.23 -4.78 -0.11
N PRO A 87 -5.48 -5.05 -1.47
CA PRO A 87 -4.23 -5.30 -2.19
C PRO A 87 -3.22 -4.16 -2.01
N THR A 88 -1.95 -4.56 -1.98
CA THR A 88 -0.89 -3.65 -1.52
C THR A 88 -0.84 -2.38 -2.37
N PRO A 89 -1.05 -2.37 -3.63
CA PRO A 89 -0.90 -1.13 -4.40
C PRO A 89 -2.19 -0.31 -4.42
N LEU A 90 -3.20 -0.88 -3.99
CA LEU A 90 -4.52 -0.25 -4.12
C LEU A 90 -4.53 1.16 -3.53
N PRO A 91 -4.00 1.43 -2.33
CA PRO A 91 -4.07 2.78 -1.75
C PRO A 91 -3.41 3.83 -2.63
N LEU A 92 -2.57 3.46 -3.52
CA LEU A 92 -1.86 4.45 -4.35
C LEU A 92 -2.78 5.01 -5.42
N PHE A 93 -3.85 4.31 -5.73
CA PHE A 93 -4.63 4.87 -6.85
C PHE A 93 -6.12 4.78 -6.55
N ALA A 94 -6.49 4.23 -5.35
CA ALA A 94 -7.91 3.99 -5.06
C ALA A 94 -8.67 5.31 -5.02
N ASP A 95 -8.02 6.34 -4.56
CA ASP A 95 -8.74 7.60 -4.37
C ASP A 95 -9.14 8.23 -5.70
N SER A 96 -8.50 7.83 -6.71
CA SER A 96 -8.83 8.40 -8.03
C SER A 96 -9.70 7.45 -8.85
N ARG A 97 -9.77 6.24 -8.44
CA ARG A 97 -10.38 5.27 -9.37
C ARG A 97 -11.67 4.70 -8.78
N PHE A 98 -11.70 4.70 -7.48
CA PHE A 98 -12.82 3.93 -6.93
C PHE A 98 -13.64 4.82 -5.99
N ARG A 99 -14.89 4.32 -5.77
CA ARG A 99 -15.80 5.05 -4.88
C ARG A 99 -15.57 4.66 -3.41
N THR A 100 -16.02 5.53 -2.54
CA THR A 100 -16.02 5.22 -1.10
C THR A 100 -17.46 5.14 -0.59
N SER A 101 -17.56 4.78 0.77
CA SER A 101 -18.91 4.73 1.37
C SER A 101 -19.70 6.00 1.07
N PRO A 102 -21.08 5.78 0.90
CA PRO A 102 -21.93 6.93 0.59
C PRO A 102 -21.72 8.09 1.56
N GLY A 103 -21.44 9.27 0.90
CA GLY A 103 -21.34 10.47 1.75
C GLY A 103 -19.91 10.82 2.12
N LEU A 104 -18.97 9.94 1.58
CA LEU A 104 -17.56 10.20 1.91
C LEU A 104 -16.77 10.48 0.63
N LYS A 105 -15.84 11.41 0.76
CA LYS A 105 -14.85 11.62 -0.32
C LYS A 105 -13.67 10.66 -0.19
N ASN A 106 -13.02 10.39 -1.35
CA ASN A 106 -11.86 9.48 -1.33
C ASN A 106 -10.73 10.03 -0.46
N SER A 107 -10.26 9.01 0.51
CA SER A 107 -9.26 9.49 1.47
C SER A 107 -8.39 8.32 1.97
N LEU A 108 -8.40 7.23 1.19
CA LEU A 108 -7.69 6.05 1.71
C LEU A 108 -6.22 6.37 1.99
N SER A 109 -5.53 6.91 1.03
CA SER A 109 -4.10 7.24 1.22
C SER A 109 -3.91 8.25 2.36
N LYS A 110 -4.80 9.25 2.36
CA LYS A 110 -4.74 10.26 3.42
C LYS A 110 -4.93 9.66 4.81
N ILE A 111 -5.85 8.72 4.97
CA ILE A 111 -6.12 8.09 6.27
C ILE A 111 -4.91 7.28 6.73
N ILE A 112 -4.27 6.62 5.77
CA ILE A 112 -3.11 5.80 6.11
C ILE A 112 -1.94 6.69 6.51
N ASN A 113 -1.67 7.74 5.77
CA ASN A 113 -0.48 8.57 5.98
C ASN A 113 -0.63 9.48 7.20
N ALA A 114 -1.95 9.74 7.58
CA ALA A 114 -2.17 10.66 8.71
C ALA A 114 -2.21 9.90 10.03
N SER A 115 -2.17 8.57 9.93
CA SER A 115 -2.30 7.78 11.16
C SER A 115 -1.03 7.85 12.01
N SER A 116 -1.17 7.70 13.32
CA SER A 116 0.00 7.63 14.21
C SER A 116 0.80 6.35 13.99
N SER A 117 0.14 5.31 13.67
CA SER A 117 0.73 4.02 13.24
C SER A 117 -0.18 3.32 12.24
N ASN A 118 0.49 2.62 11.26
CA ASN A 118 -0.37 1.89 10.31
C ASN A 118 0.11 0.45 10.13
N TYR A 119 -0.87 -0.43 9.83
CA TYR A 119 -0.64 -1.88 9.70
C TYR A 119 -1.33 -2.40 8.44
N HIS A 120 -0.56 -3.22 7.71
CA HIS A 120 -1.08 -3.75 6.44
C HIS A 120 -1.55 -5.19 6.62
N LEU A 121 -2.83 -5.39 6.52
CA LEU A 121 -3.40 -6.75 6.48
C LEU A 121 -3.53 -7.24 5.04
N VAL A 122 -2.80 -8.40 4.76
CA VAL A 122 -2.65 -8.73 3.33
C VAL A 122 -2.58 -10.25 3.19
N VAL A 123 -3.04 -10.73 2.03
CA VAL A 123 -2.86 -12.13 1.63
C VAL A 123 -2.15 -12.18 0.27
N TRP A 124 -1.40 -13.27 0.08
CA TRP A 124 -0.55 -13.35 -1.12
C TRP A 124 -0.45 -14.80 -1.59
N GLU A 125 -0.02 -14.94 -2.96
CA GLU A 125 -0.25 -16.30 -3.51
C GLU A 125 1.05 -16.86 -4.08
N THR A 126 2.18 -16.13 -4.01
CA THR A 126 3.44 -16.68 -4.56
C THR A 126 4.56 -16.54 -3.54
N THR A 127 5.81 -17.01 -3.94
CA THR A 127 6.95 -17.08 -3.00
C THR A 127 7.59 -15.70 -2.84
N ASP A 128 7.20 -14.77 -3.69
CA ASP A 128 7.72 -13.40 -3.58
C ASP A 128 6.70 -12.40 -4.14
N ILE A 129 6.94 -11.07 -3.81
CA ILE A 129 5.99 -10.06 -4.32
C ILE A 129 6.63 -9.28 -5.46
N CYS A 130 5.78 -8.68 -6.27
CA CYS A 130 6.28 -7.92 -7.43
C CYS A 130 6.78 -6.55 -7.02
N ASP A 131 7.45 -5.84 -7.90
CA ASP A 131 8.11 -4.55 -7.62
C ASP A 131 7.08 -3.50 -7.18
N GLU A 132 5.90 -3.64 -7.81
CA GLU A 132 4.87 -2.64 -7.45
C GLU A 132 4.47 -2.75 -5.98
N TRP A 133 4.35 -3.96 -5.45
CA TRP A 133 4.03 -4.17 -4.03
C TRP A 133 5.16 -3.69 -3.12
N LYS A 134 6.42 -4.01 -3.59
CA LYS A 134 7.58 -3.56 -2.78
C LYS A 134 7.61 -2.04 -2.67
N GLU A 135 7.23 -1.48 -3.72
CA GLU A 135 7.27 -0.01 -3.74
C GLU A 135 6.19 0.58 -2.83
N THR A 136 5.08 0.02 -2.91
CA THR A 136 3.99 0.48 -2.05
C THR A 136 4.34 0.32 -0.57
N LEU A 137 4.95 -0.81 -0.23
CA LEU A 137 5.34 -1.01 1.17
C LEU A 137 6.41 0.00 1.60
N LYS A 138 7.24 0.32 0.62
CA LYS A 138 8.27 1.33 0.91
C LYS A 138 7.64 2.72 1.10
N TYR A 139 6.63 3.00 0.31
CA TYR A 139 5.97 4.32 0.37
C TYR A 139 5.21 4.49 1.69
N PHE A 140 4.44 3.50 2.10
CA PHE A 140 3.58 3.65 3.28
C PHE A 140 4.31 3.22 4.55
N LYS A 141 5.37 2.42 4.40
CA LYS A 141 6.22 1.98 5.54
C LYS A 141 5.37 1.53 6.72
N PRO A 142 4.52 0.48 6.52
CA PRO A 142 3.68 0.06 7.63
C PRO A 142 4.49 -0.34 8.87
N ASP A 143 3.96 -0.04 10.08
CA ASP A 143 4.58 -0.43 11.35
C ASP A 143 4.51 -1.93 11.57
N GLY A 144 3.65 -2.60 10.95
CA GLY A 144 3.50 -4.06 11.00
C GLY A 144 2.64 -4.58 9.87
N ILE A 145 2.92 -5.85 9.57
CA ILE A 145 2.13 -6.52 8.53
C ILE A 145 1.41 -7.73 9.14
N ILE A 146 0.07 -7.73 8.84
CA ILE A 146 -0.74 -8.88 9.29
C ILE A 146 -1.06 -9.78 8.10
N THR A 147 -0.69 -11.09 8.30
CA THR A 147 -1.00 -12.06 7.24
C THR A 147 -1.99 -13.10 7.76
N ALA A 148 -2.46 -13.89 6.78
CA ALA A 148 -3.53 -14.83 7.19
C ALA A 148 -2.97 -16.23 7.41
N CYS A 149 -1.67 -16.35 7.08
CA CYS A 149 -1.10 -17.71 7.23
C CYS A 149 0.42 -17.63 7.32
N GLU A 150 1.04 -18.81 7.67
CA GLU A 150 2.50 -18.86 7.89
C GLU A 150 3.24 -18.72 6.56
N TRP A 151 2.68 -19.24 5.54
CA TRP A 151 3.32 -19.08 4.23
C TRP A 151 3.49 -17.61 3.86
N ASN A 152 2.43 -16.82 3.95
CA ASN A 152 2.52 -15.38 3.66
C ASN A 152 3.45 -14.67 4.64
N ARG A 153 3.45 -15.10 5.99
CA ARG A 153 4.43 -14.50 6.92
C ARG A 153 5.85 -14.65 6.38
N GLU A 154 6.16 -15.83 5.84
CA GLU A 154 7.51 -16.06 5.29
C GLU A 154 7.80 -15.11 4.13
N VAL A 155 6.82 -14.82 3.37
CA VAL A 155 7.02 -13.94 2.21
C VAL A 155 7.22 -12.50 2.67
N PHE A 156 6.40 -12.07 3.62
CA PHE A 156 6.38 -10.64 3.92
C PHE A 156 7.39 -10.30 5.02
N GLN A 157 7.97 -11.31 5.70
CA GLN A 157 9.01 -11.03 6.71
C GLN A 157 10.30 -10.55 6.05
N LYS A 158 10.39 -10.80 4.72
CA LYS A 158 11.54 -10.27 3.96
C LYS A 158 11.47 -8.75 3.85
N TYR A 159 10.26 -8.18 4.08
CA TYR A 159 10.09 -6.75 3.77
C TYR A 159 9.69 -5.97 5.02
N ASN A 160 9.38 -6.67 6.06
CA ASN A 160 9.06 -6.03 7.34
C ASN A 160 9.38 -6.97 8.50
N ASP A 161 10.04 -6.43 9.50
CA ASP A 161 10.49 -7.28 10.62
C ASP A 161 9.35 -7.57 11.59
N ASN A 162 8.32 -6.80 11.58
CA ASN A 162 7.15 -7.00 12.44
C ASN A 162 5.96 -7.58 11.67
N VAL A 163 5.88 -8.93 11.64
CA VAL A 163 4.82 -9.61 10.87
C VAL A 163 4.09 -10.59 11.80
N ALA A 164 2.69 -10.53 11.77
CA ALA A 164 1.90 -11.46 12.58
C ALA A 164 0.96 -12.29 11.68
N VAL A 165 0.77 -13.54 12.19
CA VAL A 165 -0.22 -14.37 11.49
C VAL A 165 -1.54 -14.34 12.27
N ILE A 166 -2.49 -13.67 11.65
CA ILE A 166 -3.85 -13.65 12.18
C ILE A 166 -4.83 -14.13 11.10
N PRO A 167 -5.33 -15.41 11.24
CA PRO A 167 -6.08 -16.06 10.15
C PRO A 167 -7.48 -15.47 9.99
N HIS A 168 -8.08 -15.84 8.80
CA HIS A 168 -9.52 -15.56 8.68
C HIS A 168 -10.32 -16.36 9.70
N PRO A 169 -11.30 -15.68 10.38
CA PRO A 169 -12.04 -16.38 11.43
C PRO A 169 -12.99 -17.44 10.87
N ILE A 170 -13.26 -18.49 11.74
CA ILE A 170 -14.20 -19.55 11.37
C ILE A 170 -15.61 -18.97 11.35
N GLU A 171 -16.14 -19.01 10.13
CA GLU A 171 -17.53 -18.59 9.88
C GLU A 171 -18.11 -19.41 8.73
N ASN A 172 -19.17 -20.16 9.22
CA ASN A 172 -19.81 -20.95 8.15
C ASN A 172 -21.01 -20.20 7.57
N LYS A 173 -20.74 -19.72 6.40
CA LYS A 173 -21.74 -18.86 5.75
C LYS A 173 -22.96 -19.65 5.31
N TYR A 174 -22.77 -20.96 5.22
CA TYR A 174 -23.85 -21.73 4.60
C TYR A 174 -24.55 -22.61 5.63
N ALA A 175 -24.23 -22.46 6.88
CA ALA A 175 -24.73 -23.35 7.94
C ALA A 175 -26.26 -23.26 8.04
N ASN A 176 -26.80 -22.04 7.68
CA ASN A 176 -28.26 -21.89 7.86
C ASN A 176 -28.96 -21.74 6.51
N CYS A 177 -28.34 -22.11 5.47
CA CYS A 177 -28.94 -21.98 4.13
C CYS A 177 -29.69 -23.25 3.77
N HIS A 178 -30.90 -22.98 3.10
CA HIS A 178 -31.57 -24.13 2.48
C HIS A 178 -31.01 -24.40 1.07
N ALA A 179 -30.65 -25.73 0.90
CA ALA A 179 -30.03 -26.06 -0.40
C ALA A 179 -31.06 -25.96 -1.53
N ALA A 180 -30.64 -25.26 -2.58
CA ALA A 180 -31.47 -25.17 -3.80
C ALA A 180 -30.74 -25.81 -4.98
N PRO A 181 -31.42 -26.84 -5.51
CA PRO A 181 -30.76 -27.63 -6.56
C PRO A 181 -30.58 -26.84 -7.86
N LEU A 182 -29.45 -27.19 -8.56
CA LEU A 182 -29.19 -26.70 -9.92
C LEU A 182 -29.42 -27.82 -10.94
N SER A 183 -29.76 -27.37 -12.13
CA SER A 183 -29.84 -28.37 -13.19
C SER A 183 -28.46 -28.69 -13.76
N ILE A 184 -28.05 -30.03 -13.57
CA ILE A 184 -26.75 -30.43 -14.15
C ILE A 184 -26.96 -31.66 -15.04
N PRO A 185 -26.05 -32.01 -15.99
CA PRO A 185 -26.26 -32.96 -17.10
C PRO A 185 -26.26 -34.41 -16.64
N PHE A 186 -26.15 -34.58 -15.30
CA PHE A 186 -26.21 -35.97 -14.83
C PHE A 186 -26.80 -36.00 -13.42
N SER A 187 -27.31 -37.27 -13.07
CA SER A 187 -27.81 -37.44 -11.70
C SER A 187 -26.66 -37.62 -10.70
N VAL A 188 -26.86 -37.01 -9.43
CA VAL A 188 -25.76 -37.04 -8.45
C VAL A 188 -26.00 -38.17 -7.45
N ASP A 189 -27.13 -38.90 -7.32
CA ASP A 189 -27.56 -39.80 -6.25
C ASP A 189 -26.73 -41.09 -6.24
N ASP A 190 -25.93 -41.44 -7.23
CA ASP A 190 -25.14 -42.68 -7.24
C ASP A 190 -23.73 -42.43 -7.75
N LYS A 191 -23.39 -41.20 -7.57
CA LYS A 191 -22.06 -40.89 -8.12
C LYS A 191 -21.14 -40.36 -7.03
N PHE A 192 -19.88 -40.64 -7.20
CA PHE A 192 -18.82 -39.93 -6.47
C PHE A 192 -18.56 -38.55 -7.08
N CYS A 193 -19.07 -37.51 -6.34
CA CYS A 193 -19.01 -36.16 -6.92
C CYS A 193 -17.85 -35.36 -6.35
N ILE A 194 -16.98 -34.87 -7.31
CA ILE A 194 -15.84 -34.02 -6.96
C ILE A 194 -16.19 -32.56 -7.32
N LEU A 195 -16.07 -31.74 -6.25
CA LEU A 195 -16.35 -30.33 -6.51
C LEU A 195 -15.06 -29.52 -6.59
N THR A 196 -14.90 -28.70 -7.60
CA THR A 196 -13.89 -27.64 -7.67
C THR A 196 -14.56 -26.30 -8.02
N MET A 197 -14.14 -25.28 -7.20
CA MET A 197 -14.87 -24.02 -7.32
C MET A 197 -13.91 -22.85 -7.11
N SER A 198 -13.76 -21.92 -8.10
CA SER A 198 -12.92 -20.73 -8.02
C SER A 198 -13.03 -19.92 -9.31
N GLN A 199 -12.56 -18.65 -9.17
CA GLN A 199 -12.45 -17.89 -10.41
C GLN A 199 -11.52 -18.58 -11.41
N TRP A 200 -11.95 -18.62 -12.74
CA TRP A 200 -11.16 -19.34 -13.75
C TRP A 200 -9.89 -18.56 -14.09
N THR A 201 -8.76 -18.93 -13.45
CA THR A 201 -7.43 -18.34 -13.73
C THR A 201 -6.37 -19.44 -13.74
N HIS A 202 -5.30 -19.14 -14.43
CA HIS A 202 -4.20 -20.11 -14.51
C HIS A 202 -3.71 -20.51 -13.11
N ARG A 203 -3.76 -19.66 -12.16
CA ARG A 203 -3.28 -19.90 -10.78
C ARG A 203 -4.09 -20.99 -10.10
N LYS A 204 -5.38 -21.13 -10.52
CA LYS A 204 -6.27 -22.02 -9.78
C LYS A 204 -6.14 -23.46 -10.28
N GLY A 205 -5.40 -23.72 -11.32
CA GLY A 205 -4.96 -25.06 -11.74
C GLY A 205 -6.10 -25.92 -12.26
N PHE A 206 -7.12 -25.32 -13.03
CA PHE A 206 -8.23 -26.10 -13.60
C PHE A 206 -7.72 -27.10 -14.64
N ASP A 207 -6.68 -26.68 -15.31
CA ASP A 207 -6.11 -27.59 -16.30
C ASP A 207 -5.64 -28.90 -15.67
N LYS A 208 -5.04 -28.85 -14.50
CA LYS A 208 -4.49 -30.04 -13.84
C LYS A 208 -5.61 -30.92 -13.25
N ILE A 209 -6.57 -30.25 -12.65
CA ILE A 209 -7.62 -31.04 -11.99
C ILE A 209 -8.49 -31.74 -13.04
N ILE A 210 -8.78 -31.07 -14.12
CA ILE A 210 -9.61 -31.67 -15.17
C ILE A 210 -8.86 -32.82 -15.84
N SER A 211 -7.56 -32.60 -16.15
CA SER A 211 -6.75 -33.67 -16.75
C SER A 211 -6.64 -34.88 -15.81
N ALA A 212 -6.42 -34.60 -14.56
CA ALA A 212 -6.26 -35.71 -13.59
C ALA A 212 -7.57 -36.50 -13.47
N PHE A 213 -8.66 -35.77 -13.50
CA PHE A 213 -9.96 -36.44 -13.40
C PHE A 213 -10.21 -37.32 -14.61
N LEU A 214 -9.99 -36.77 -15.76
CA LEU A 214 -10.24 -37.52 -17.00
C LEU A 214 -9.36 -38.76 -17.08
N MET A 215 -8.15 -38.66 -16.63
CA MET A 215 -7.21 -39.80 -16.73
C MET A 215 -7.51 -40.85 -15.66
N GLU A 216 -7.89 -40.37 -14.47
CA GLU A 216 -8.03 -41.32 -13.35
C GLU A 216 -9.36 -42.07 -13.45
N PHE A 217 -10.40 -41.43 -13.98
CA PHE A 217 -11.72 -42.05 -13.85
C PHE A 217 -12.30 -42.35 -15.22
N GLU A 218 -11.45 -42.59 -16.16
CA GLU A 218 -11.86 -42.90 -17.54
C GLU A 218 -12.79 -44.11 -17.58
N ASN A 219 -12.62 -45.07 -16.65
CA ASN A 219 -13.44 -46.29 -16.69
C ASN A 219 -14.36 -46.37 -15.46
N ASN A 220 -14.60 -45.23 -14.89
CA ASN A 220 -15.49 -45.18 -13.72
C ASN A 220 -16.67 -44.25 -14.00
N SER A 221 -17.84 -44.94 -14.35
CA SER A 221 -19.02 -44.15 -14.75
C SER A 221 -19.70 -43.52 -13.54
N ASP A 222 -19.23 -44.00 -12.33
CA ASP A 222 -19.88 -43.48 -11.11
C ASP A 222 -19.08 -42.31 -10.52
N ALA A 223 -18.12 -41.72 -11.30
CA ALA A 223 -17.38 -40.52 -10.86
C ALA A 223 -17.83 -39.29 -11.67
N ALA A 224 -18.02 -38.17 -10.91
CA ALA A 224 -18.43 -36.93 -11.58
C ALA A 224 -17.64 -35.73 -11.08
N LEU A 225 -17.31 -34.83 -12.08
CA LEU A 225 -16.61 -33.58 -11.72
C LEU A 225 -17.55 -32.39 -11.95
N ILE A 226 -17.76 -31.70 -10.80
CA ILE A 226 -18.54 -30.46 -10.90
C ILE A 226 -17.60 -29.25 -10.84
N VAL A 227 -17.60 -28.41 -11.93
CA VAL A 227 -16.70 -27.24 -12.02
C VAL A 227 -17.55 -25.98 -11.93
N LYS A 228 -17.45 -25.46 -10.72
CA LYS A 228 -18.08 -24.14 -10.57
C LYS A 228 -17.04 -23.02 -10.69
N THR A 229 -17.36 -22.07 -11.75
CA THR A 229 -16.39 -21.00 -12.01
C THR A 229 -17.09 -19.80 -12.65
N TYR A 230 -16.32 -18.76 -12.78
CA TYR A 230 -16.85 -17.61 -13.53
C TYR A 230 -15.72 -16.90 -14.29
N ALA A 231 -16.14 -16.06 -15.28
CA ALA A 231 -15.16 -15.41 -16.17
C ALA A 231 -14.23 -14.48 -15.38
N SER A 232 -12.97 -14.32 -15.87
CA SER A 232 -11.96 -13.40 -15.35
C SER A 232 -11.45 -12.48 -16.45
N PRO A 233 -10.82 -11.39 -16.10
CA PRO A 233 -10.30 -10.48 -17.13
C PRO A 233 -9.42 -11.20 -18.15
N THR A 234 -8.72 -12.30 -17.72
CA THR A 234 -7.85 -13.02 -18.67
C THR A 234 -8.64 -14.09 -19.43
N HIS A 235 -9.84 -14.32 -18.96
CA HIS A 235 -10.72 -15.30 -19.58
C HIS A 235 -12.18 -14.82 -19.50
N PRO A 236 -12.56 -14.06 -20.44
CA PRO A 236 -13.75 -13.21 -20.25
C PRO A 236 -15.05 -13.93 -20.62
N SER A 237 -14.88 -15.21 -21.25
CA SER A 237 -16.16 -15.78 -21.68
C SER A 237 -16.22 -17.28 -21.37
N THR A 238 -17.44 -17.78 -21.31
CA THR A 238 -17.67 -19.21 -21.14
C THR A 238 -17.03 -20.02 -22.27
N GLU A 239 -17.07 -19.52 -23.48
CA GLU A 239 -16.46 -20.20 -24.63
C GLU A 239 -14.96 -20.42 -24.43
N HIS A 240 -14.30 -19.45 -23.88
CA HIS A 240 -12.86 -19.59 -23.60
C HIS A 240 -12.58 -20.71 -22.60
N ILE A 241 -13.40 -20.66 -21.60
CA ILE A 241 -13.24 -21.69 -20.57
C ILE A 241 -13.46 -23.08 -21.18
N VAL A 242 -14.47 -23.21 -22.01
CA VAL A 242 -14.75 -24.51 -22.64
C VAL A 242 -13.58 -24.91 -23.53
N ASN A 243 -12.99 -23.98 -24.30
CA ASN A 243 -11.82 -24.29 -25.13
C ASN A 243 -10.64 -24.80 -24.30
N GLU A 244 -10.44 -24.25 -23.16
CA GLU A 244 -9.33 -24.72 -22.30
C GLU A 244 -9.62 -26.12 -21.74
N ILE A 245 -10.86 -26.27 -21.43
CA ILE A 245 -11.21 -27.62 -20.99
C ILE A 245 -10.94 -28.62 -22.10
N GLN A 246 -11.36 -28.24 -23.38
CA GLN A 246 -11.09 -29.13 -24.52
C GLN A 246 -9.59 -29.34 -24.73
N ALA A 247 -8.83 -28.30 -24.55
CA ALA A 247 -7.37 -28.43 -24.67
C ALA A 247 -6.81 -29.39 -23.61
N ALA A 248 -7.27 -29.19 -22.40
CA ALA A 248 -6.82 -30.10 -21.33
C ALA A 248 -7.17 -31.55 -21.66
N LYS A 249 -8.37 -31.72 -22.23
CA LYS A 249 -8.81 -33.07 -22.62
C LYS A 249 -7.90 -33.64 -23.72
N ALA A 250 -7.52 -32.80 -24.63
CA ALA A 250 -6.69 -33.23 -25.77
C ALA A 250 -5.29 -33.68 -25.31
N GLN A 251 -4.94 -33.24 -24.15
CA GLN A 251 -3.58 -33.53 -23.67
C GLN A 251 -3.56 -34.80 -22.82
N THR A 252 -4.76 -35.37 -22.67
CA THR A 252 -4.77 -36.62 -21.88
C THR A 252 -4.45 -37.82 -22.78
N ASP A 253 -4.17 -39.03 -22.15
CA ASP A 253 -3.80 -40.23 -22.92
C ASP A 253 -4.95 -40.69 -23.79
N ASN A 254 -6.21 -40.31 -23.40
CA ASN A 254 -7.42 -40.67 -24.16
C ASN A 254 -8.30 -39.44 -24.37
N PRO A 255 -8.12 -38.72 -25.48
CA PRO A 255 -8.84 -37.47 -25.74
C PRO A 255 -10.33 -37.70 -26.02
N LYS A 256 -10.75 -39.02 -26.22
CA LYS A 256 -12.16 -39.31 -26.52
C LYS A 256 -12.90 -39.78 -25.27
N VAL A 257 -12.27 -39.62 -24.14
CA VAL A 257 -12.86 -40.13 -22.90
C VAL A 257 -14.20 -39.41 -22.62
N GLN A 258 -15.22 -40.30 -22.40
CA GLN A 258 -16.51 -39.71 -21.96
C GLN A 258 -16.61 -39.72 -20.44
N ALA A 259 -16.61 -38.46 -19.82
CA ALA A 259 -16.69 -38.37 -18.35
C ALA A 259 -17.82 -37.40 -17.95
N ASN A 260 -18.35 -37.69 -16.73
CA ASN A 260 -19.39 -36.81 -16.18
C ASN A 260 -18.82 -35.51 -15.63
N ILE A 261 -18.78 -34.40 -16.53
CA ILE A 261 -18.29 -33.10 -16.08
C ILE A 261 -19.42 -32.07 -16.22
N ALA A 262 -19.74 -31.46 -15.08
CA ALA A 262 -20.69 -30.34 -15.11
C ALA A 262 -19.97 -29.00 -14.95
N LEU A 263 -20.18 -28.11 -15.99
CA LEU A 263 -19.58 -26.77 -15.92
C LEU A 263 -20.66 -25.73 -15.59
N ILE A 264 -20.39 -25.05 -14.47
CA ILE A 264 -21.31 -24.00 -14.02
C ILE A 264 -20.58 -22.66 -13.99
N THR A 265 -21.04 -21.67 -14.86
CA THR A 265 -20.26 -20.41 -14.99
C THR A 265 -21.07 -19.24 -14.45
N GLN A 266 -22.30 -19.60 -13.98
CA GLN A 266 -23.15 -18.52 -13.48
C GLN A 266 -22.79 -18.14 -12.04
N PHE A 267 -23.04 -16.85 -11.74
CA PHE A 267 -22.96 -16.46 -10.31
C PHE A 267 -24.11 -17.10 -9.53
N LEU A 268 -23.68 -17.70 -8.37
CA LEU A 268 -24.68 -18.47 -7.61
C LEU A 268 -24.96 -17.79 -6.27
N ASN A 269 -26.24 -17.84 -5.89
CA ASN A 269 -26.53 -17.41 -4.51
C ASN A 269 -26.12 -18.47 -3.48
N ASN A 270 -26.21 -18.12 -2.18
CA ASN A 270 -25.70 -19.00 -1.10
C ASN A 270 -26.44 -20.34 -1.08
N SER A 271 -27.76 -20.35 -1.40
CA SER A 271 -28.51 -21.61 -1.39
C SER A 271 -28.01 -22.58 -2.45
N ASN A 272 -27.66 -22.02 -3.64
CA ASN A 272 -27.09 -22.87 -4.70
C ASN A 272 -25.70 -23.39 -4.34
N ILE A 273 -24.94 -22.54 -3.72
CA ILE A 273 -23.59 -23.00 -3.31
C ILE A 273 -23.73 -24.08 -2.24
N LYS A 274 -24.65 -23.83 -1.28
CA LYS A 274 -24.90 -24.87 -0.27
C LYS A 274 -25.26 -26.20 -0.93
N TRP A 275 -26.12 -26.15 -1.94
CA TRP A 275 -26.49 -27.38 -2.66
C TRP A 275 -25.26 -28.06 -3.25
N LEU A 276 -24.33 -27.34 -3.83
CA LEU A 276 -23.10 -27.93 -4.39
C LEU A 276 -22.32 -28.68 -3.32
N PHE A 277 -22.21 -28.06 -2.14
CA PHE A 277 -21.52 -28.78 -1.06
C PHE A 277 -22.28 -30.05 -0.68
N ASP A 278 -23.63 -29.98 -0.63
CA ASP A 278 -24.44 -31.12 -0.18
C ASP A 278 -24.33 -32.29 -1.14
N VAL A 279 -24.22 -31.96 -2.43
CA VAL A 279 -24.27 -33.08 -3.38
C VAL A 279 -22.85 -33.57 -3.67
N SER A 280 -21.84 -32.86 -3.23
CA SER A 280 -20.45 -33.28 -3.50
C SER A 280 -19.92 -34.13 -2.34
N ASP A 281 -18.99 -35.07 -2.69
CA ASP A 281 -18.39 -35.96 -1.69
C ASP A 281 -17.01 -35.46 -1.25
N VAL A 282 -16.36 -34.75 -2.20
CA VAL A 282 -15.01 -34.27 -1.91
C VAL A 282 -14.77 -32.97 -2.69
N TYR A 283 -14.03 -32.08 -2.04
CA TYR A 283 -13.55 -30.88 -2.73
C TYR A 283 -12.09 -31.04 -3.17
N ALA A 284 -11.84 -30.68 -4.47
CA ALA A 284 -10.46 -30.88 -4.95
C ALA A 284 -9.99 -29.64 -5.71
N THR A 285 -8.73 -29.33 -5.54
CA THR A 285 -8.12 -28.21 -6.27
C THR A 285 -6.66 -28.54 -6.59
N ALA A 286 -6.21 -27.94 -7.66
CA ALA A 286 -4.79 -28.02 -8.05
C ALA A 286 -4.19 -26.61 -8.14
N THR A 287 -4.67 -25.83 -7.13
CA THR A 287 -4.24 -24.42 -7.16
C THR A 287 -2.71 -24.31 -7.13
N ARG A 288 -2.12 -23.40 -7.89
CA ARG A 288 -0.67 -23.14 -7.89
C ARG A 288 -0.26 -22.22 -6.74
N GLY A 289 -1.24 -21.53 -6.14
CA GLY A 289 -0.96 -20.67 -4.99
C GLY A 289 -2.23 -20.18 -4.31
N GLU A 290 -2.25 -20.30 -2.92
CA GLU A 290 -3.38 -19.76 -2.12
C GLU A 290 -2.84 -19.05 -0.87
N GLY A 291 -3.33 -17.79 -0.78
CA GLY A 291 -2.93 -17.08 0.44
C GLY A 291 -3.66 -17.57 1.68
N PHE A 292 -4.85 -18.02 1.54
CA PHE A 292 -5.58 -18.63 2.66
C PHE A 292 -6.37 -19.86 2.18
N GLY A 293 -7.01 -19.71 1.00
CA GLY A 293 -7.81 -20.80 0.44
C GLY A 293 -9.23 -20.82 0.98
N LEU A 294 -10.04 -19.72 0.55
CA LEU A 294 -11.38 -19.55 1.13
C LEU A 294 -12.28 -20.72 0.76
N THR A 295 -12.17 -21.21 -0.51
CA THR A 295 -13.07 -22.32 -0.89
C THR A 295 -12.66 -23.61 -0.20
N LEU A 296 -11.35 -23.78 0.09
CA LEU A 296 -10.91 -24.95 0.88
C LEU A 296 -11.43 -24.85 2.31
N PHE A 297 -11.28 -23.65 2.81
CA PHE A 297 -11.75 -23.39 4.18
C PHE A 297 -13.25 -23.67 4.29
N GLU A 298 -14.02 -23.20 3.33
CA GLU A 298 -15.47 -23.38 3.33
C GLU A 298 -15.85 -24.85 3.16
N SER A 299 -15.08 -25.58 2.37
CA SER A 299 -15.34 -27.00 2.17
C SER A 299 -15.20 -27.78 3.48
N VAL A 300 -14.15 -27.50 4.19
CA VAL A 300 -13.95 -28.21 5.46
C VAL A 300 -15.06 -27.83 6.43
N LEU A 301 -15.50 -26.58 6.45
CA LEU A 301 -16.57 -26.14 7.35
C LEU A 301 -17.87 -26.87 7.05
N ASN A 302 -17.99 -27.33 5.78
CA ASN A 302 -19.20 -28.08 5.40
C ASN A 302 -18.94 -29.58 5.39
N SER A 303 -17.91 -29.96 6.10
CA SER A 303 -17.54 -31.35 6.37
C SER A 303 -17.26 -32.12 5.08
N LYS A 304 -16.67 -31.35 4.13
CA LYS A 304 -16.18 -32.05 2.93
C LYS A 304 -14.68 -32.30 3.01
N PRO A 305 -14.26 -33.59 2.89
CA PRO A 305 -12.81 -33.79 2.76
C PRO A 305 -12.24 -33.08 1.54
N VAL A 306 -10.86 -32.84 1.62
CA VAL A 306 -10.31 -32.00 0.53
C VAL A 306 -9.09 -32.68 -0.08
N VAL A 307 -8.96 -32.58 -1.40
CA VAL A 307 -7.72 -32.87 -2.14
C VAL A 307 -7.05 -31.56 -2.52
N ALA A 308 -5.86 -31.34 -1.95
CA ALA A 308 -5.25 -30.02 -2.15
C ALA A 308 -3.72 -30.14 -2.17
N PRO A 309 -3.06 -29.15 -2.81
CA PRO A 309 -1.59 -29.14 -2.76
C PRO A 309 -1.06 -29.05 -1.32
N TYR A 310 0.20 -29.60 -1.16
CA TYR A 310 0.74 -29.69 0.22
C TYR A 310 1.47 -28.40 0.57
N ILE A 311 1.28 -27.30 -0.23
CA ILE A 311 1.92 -26.01 0.06
C ILE A 311 0.87 -24.91 -0.10
N GLY A 312 0.90 -23.85 0.73
CA GLY A 312 -0.01 -22.70 0.67
C GLY A 312 -0.57 -22.33 2.04
N GLY A 313 -1.53 -21.38 1.97
CA GLY A 313 -2.12 -20.91 3.22
C GLY A 313 -3.02 -21.94 3.87
N HIS A 314 -3.59 -22.79 3.10
CA HIS A 314 -4.56 -23.77 3.61
C HIS A 314 -3.89 -24.83 4.49
N ILE A 315 -2.56 -24.87 4.48
CA ILE A 315 -1.84 -25.87 5.30
C ILE A 315 -2.02 -25.57 6.78
N ASP A 316 -2.29 -24.39 7.10
CA ASP A 316 -2.38 -23.96 8.51
C ASP A 316 -3.62 -24.53 9.19
N TYR A 317 -4.59 -24.86 8.33
CA TYR A 317 -5.80 -25.30 9.06
C TYR A 317 -6.28 -26.65 8.55
N LEU A 318 -5.62 -27.16 7.50
CA LEU A 318 -6.03 -28.50 7.05
C LEU A 318 -5.32 -29.57 7.85
N SER A 319 -6.08 -30.56 8.24
CA SER A 319 -5.49 -31.68 9.02
C SER A 319 -4.68 -32.61 8.12
N LYS A 320 -3.52 -33.03 8.62
CA LYS A 320 -2.67 -33.96 7.83
C LYS A 320 -3.32 -35.34 7.74
N ASP A 321 -4.16 -35.61 8.71
CA ASP A 321 -4.73 -36.96 8.78
C ASP A 321 -6.00 -37.08 7.93
N TYR A 322 -6.60 -35.92 7.70
CA TYR A 322 -7.92 -36.03 7.08
C TYR A 322 -7.97 -35.26 5.76
N THR A 323 -6.79 -34.99 5.24
CA THR A 323 -6.68 -34.29 3.96
C THR A 323 -5.86 -35.12 2.98
N TYR A 324 -6.29 -35.10 1.73
CA TYR A 324 -5.48 -35.73 0.68
C TYR A 324 -4.52 -34.74 0.04
N PHE A 325 -3.25 -34.74 0.49
CA PHE A 325 -2.30 -33.74 0.00
C PHE A 325 -1.60 -34.25 -1.27
N VAL A 326 -1.54 -33.28 -2.15
CA VAL A 326 -0.97 -33.58 -3.47
C VAL A 326 0.45 -32.99 -3.53
N ASP A 327 1.36 -33.87 -4.05
CA ASP A 327 2.76 -33.43 -4.22
C ASP A 327 2.94 -32.66 -5.53
N GLY A 328 4.10 -31.89 -5.56
CA GLY A 328 4.45 -31.10 -6.74
C GLY A 328 5.79 -30.40 -6.60
N MET A 329 5.91 -29.32 -7.34
CA MET A 329 7.19 -28.56 -7.27
C MET A 329 6.93 -27.08 -7.53
N LEU A 330 7.82 -26.24 -6.91
CA LEU A 330 7.75 -24.80 -7.22
C LEU A 330 8.29 -24.52 -8.63
N ASP A 331 7.44 -23.73 -9.29
CA ASP A 331 7.84 -23.37 -10.66
C ASP A 331 7.54 -21.89 -10.93
N CYS A 332 8.20 -21.40 -12.01
CA CYS A 332 8.06 -19.98 -12.36
C CYS A 332 6.60 -19.64 -12.68
N CYS A 333 6.28 -18.44 -12.25
CA CYS A 333 4.94 -17.95 -12.60
C CYS A 333 4.88 -17.53 -14.07
N ILE A 334 4.44 -18.40 -14.91
CA ILE A 334 4.33 -18.01 -16.33
C ILE A 334 2.94 -17.45 -16.61
N THR A 335 2.91 -16.11 -16.43
CA THR A 335 1.60 -15.46 -16.62
C THR A 335 1.79 -14.06 -17.21
N ASN A 336 0.71 -13.65 -17.94
CA ASN A 336 0.75 -12.27 -18.45
C ASN A 336 0.13 -11.29 -17.44
N ASP A 337 -0.18 -11.84 -16.28
CA ASP A 337 -0.71 -10.99 -15.22
C ASP A 337 0.39 -10.16 -14.57
N GLN A 338 0.21 -8.86 -14.67
CA GLN A 338 1.29 -7.93 -14.25
C GLN A 338 1.43 -7.93 -12.73
N VAL A 339 0.48 -8.66 -12.11
CA VAL A 339 0.52 -8.66 -10.64
C VAL A 339 1.58 -9.65 -10.14
N TYR A 340 1.99 -10.61 -11.04
CA TYR A 340 2.99 -11.61 -10.62
C TYR A 340 4.31 -11.37 -11.36
N SER A 341 5.35 -11.53 -10.54
CA SER A 341 6.71 -11.43 -11.11
C SER A 341 7.18 -12.79 -11.64
N GLN A 342 7.94 -12.72 -12.74
CA GLN A 342 8.49 -13.98 -13.28
C GLN A 342 9.54 -14.57 -12.33
N ASN A 343 9.95 -13.79 -11.46
CA ASN A 343 10.93 -14.29 -10.46
C ASN A 343 10.23 -14.92 -9.25
N SER A 344 8.89 -14.84 -9.26
CA SER A 344 8.13 -15.53 -8.20
C SER A 344 7.75 -16.95 -8.63
N LEU A 345 7.53 -17.80 -7.58
CA LEU A 345 7.27 -19.21 -7.91
C LEU A 345 5.86 -19.60 -7.48
N TRP A 346 5.15 -20.37 -8.44
CA TRP A 346 3.93 -21.11 -8.11
C TRP A 346 4.24 -22.57 -7.78
N PHE A 347 3.29 -23.04 -7.01
CA PHE A 347 3.38 -24.50 -6.80
C PHE A 347 2.66 -25.26 -7.90
N GLU A 348 3.43 -25.98 -8.67
CA GLU A 348 2.86 -26.79 -9.74
C GLU A 348 2.61 -28.23 -9.30
N THR A 349 1.32 -28.60 -9.32
CA THR A 349 0.97 -29.93 -8.85
C THR A 349 1.44 -31.01 -9.83
N ASN A 350 1.88 -32.09 -9.21
CA ASN A 350 2.25 -33.26 -10.01
C ASN A 350 1.00 -34.07 -10.39
N ILE A 351 0.85 -34.24 -11.64
CA ILE A 351 -0.40 -34.82 -12.13
C ILE A 351 -0.55 -36.25 -11.61
N SER A 352 0.52 -37.05 -11.53
CA SER A 352 0.44 -38.43 -11.00
C SER A 352 0.02 -38.44 -9.54
N SER A 353 0.62 -37.58 -8.78
CA SER A 353 0.24 -37.49 -7.36
C SER A 353 -1.23 -37.09 -7.22
N LEU A 354 -1.67 -36.05 -8.01
CA LEU A 354 -3.07 -35.62 -7.95
C LEU A 354 -4.02 -36.77 -8.28
N ARG A 355 -3.72 -37.55 -9.25
CA ARG A 355 -4.55 -38.72 -9.60
C ARG A 355 -4.60 -39.73 -8.45
N LYS A 356 -3.44 -39.95 -7.95
CA LYS A 356 -3.37 -40.90 -6.84
C LYS A 356 -4.28 -40.48 -5.68
N GLN A 357 -4.23 -39.23 -5.36
CA GLN A 357 -5.02 -38.78 -4.20
C GLN A 357 -6.52 -38.75 -4.56
N LEU A 358 -6.86 -38.39 -5.84
CA LEU A 358 -8.26 -38.50 -6.24
C LEU A 358 -8.76 -39.94 -6.13
N ARG A 359 -7.92 -40.85 -6.54
CA ARG A 359 -8.28 -42.27 -6.43
C ARG A 359 -8.44 -42.68 -4.96
N ALA A 360 -7.59 -42.25 -4.18
CA ALA A 360 -7.69 -42.59 -2.74
C ALA A 360 -9.02 -42.10 -2.16
N ALA A 361 -9.34 -40.90 -2.50
CA ALA A 361 -10.62 -40.37 -2.02
C ALA A 361 -11.80 -41.21 -2.55
N TYR A 362 -11.75 -41.50 -3.77
CA TYR A 362 -12.78 -42.37 -4.37
C TYR A 362 -12.89 -43.70 -3.64
N ASN A 363 -11.77 -44.36 -3.36
CA ASN A 363 -11.77 -45.64 -2.64
C ASN A 363 -12.37 -45.51 -1.25
N ASP A 364 -12.07 -44.43 -0.58
CA ASP A 364 -12.69 -44.19 0.74
C ASP A 364 -14.21 -44.00 0.62
N TRP A 365 -14.55 -43.32 -0.47
CA TRP A 365 -16.00 -43.16 -0.72
C TRP A 365 -16.67 -44.52 -0.93
N LYS A 366 -16.05 -45.39 -1.66
CA LYS A 366 -16.61 -46.73 -1.92
C LYS A 366 -16.70 -47.56 -0.64
N ASN A 367 -15.75 -47.26 0.22
CA ASN A 367 -15.69 -48.06 1.46
C ASN A 367 -16.53 -47.41 2.57
N GLY A 368 -17.18 -46.26 2.32
CA GLY A 368 -18.03 -45.58 3.29
C GLY A 368 -17.26 -44.79 4.33
N ASN A 369 -15.96 -44.55 4.09
CA ASN A 369 -15.12 -43.90 5.12
C ASN A 369 -14.93 -42.41 4.82
N LEU A 370 -15.34 -41.93 3.66
CA LEU A 370 -14.99 -40.58 3.22
C LEU A 370 -15.73 -39.53 4.05
N ALA A 371 -17.05 -39.76 4.32
CA ALA A 371 -17.86 -38.78 5.05
C ALA A 371 -17.31 -38.54 6.46
N GLU A 372 -16.93 -39.67 7.10
CA GLU A 372 -16.35 -39.52 8.44
C GLU A 372 -15.07 -38.68 8.42
N LYS A 373 -14.30 -38.85 7.42
CA LYS A 373 -13.08 -38.02 7.31
C LYS A 373 -13.43 -36.53 7.22
N GLY A 374 -14.44 -36.23 6.42
CA GLY A 374 -14.89 -34.83 6.37
C GLY A 374 -15.29 -34.27 7.71
N VAL A 375 -16.03 -35.05 8.50
CA VAL A 375 -16.47 -34.62 9.83
C VAL A 375 -15.26 -34.39 10.74
N LYS A 376 -14.31 -35.29 10.68
CA LYS A 376 -13.11 -35.16 11.54
C LYS A 376 -12.28 -33.94 11.12
N ALA A 377 -12.21 -33.72 9.81
CA ALA A 377 -11.50 -32.53 9.35
C ALA A 377 -12.15 -31.26 9.90
N ASN A 378 -13.44 -31.18 9.81
CA ASN A 378 -14.18 -30.03 10.37
C ASN A 378 -13.94 -29.88 11.87
N GLU A 379 -13.98 -30.97 12.63
CA GLU A 379 -13.69 -30.93 14.07
C GLU A 379 -12.28 -30.41 14.35
N TYR A 380 -11.36 -30.93 13.56
CA TYR A 380 -9.99 -30.44 13.73
C TYR A 380 -9.94 -28.91 13.58
N LEU A 381 -10.54 -28.35 12.48
CA LEU A 381 -10.54 -26.90 12.26
C LEU A 381 -11.11 -26.16 13.46
N HIS A 382 -12.20 -26.68 14.05
CA HIS A 382 -12.86 -25.99 15.17
C HIS A 382 -12.05 -26.14 16.46
N SER A 383 -11.15 -27.10 16.42
CA SER A 383 -10.30 -27.26 17.61
C SER A 383 -9.20 -26.21 17.66
N LEU A 384 -9.04 -25.49 16.55
CA LEU A 384 -7.96 -24.48 16.48
C LEU A 384 -8.44 -23.17 17.10
N ASP A 385 -7.84 -22.82 18.21
CA ASP A 385 -8.31 -21.67 18.99
C ASP A 385 -8.02 -20.35 18.27
N ASN A 386 -6.99 -20.31 17.51
CA ASN A 386 -6.56 -19.03 16.89
C ASN A 386 -7.47 -18.63 15.73
N PHE A 387 -8.44 -19.54 15.35
CA PHE A 387 -9.35 -19.23 14.23
C PHE A 387 -10.71 -18.77 14.76
N LYS A 388 -10.85 -18.86 16.09
CA LYS A 388 -12.14 -18.45 16.66
C LYS A 388 -12.29 -16.92 16.59
N LEU A 389 -13.57 -16.51 16.50
CA LEU A 389 -13.85 -15.07 16.31
C LEU A 389 -13.20 -14.23 17.41
N GLU A 390 -13.42 -14.68 18.64
CA GLU A 390 -12.89 -13.90 19.77
C GLU A 390 -11.36 -13.79 19.71
N SER A 391 -10.68 -14.92 19.43
CA SER A 391 -9.20 -14.93 19.38
C SER A 391 -8.68 -14.01 18.26
N VAL A 392 -9.34 -14.12 17.10
CA VAL A 392 -8.88 -13.32 15.95
C VAL A 392 -9.02 -11.83 16.29
N GLY A 393 -10.21 -11.40 16.86
CA GLY A 393 -10.39 -10.01 17.24
C GLY A 393 -9.36 -9.54 18.27
N LYS A 394 -9.17 -10.38 19.28
CA LYS A 394 -8.17 -10.04 20.32
C LYS A 394 -6.78 -9.90 19.74
N ASN A 395 -6.39 -10.84 18.89
CA ASN A 395 -5.03 -10.83 18.34
C ASN A 395 -4.81 -9.60 17.45
N LEU A 396 -5.95 -9.19 16.71
CA LEU A 396 -5.80 -7.97 15.89
C LEU A 396 -5.57 -6.74 16.76
N VAL A 397 -6.33 -6.63 17.79
CA VAL A 397 -6.20 -5.46 18.68
C VAL A 397 -4.86 -5.47 19.40
N ASP A 398 -4.41 -6.68 19.81
CA ASP A 398 -3.15 -6.80 20.56
C ASP A 398 -1.95 -6.45 19.67
N PHE A 399 -2.06 -6.83 18.43
CA PHE A 399 -0.92 -6.64 17.53
C PHE A 399 -0.77 -5.17 17.15
N VAL A 400 -1.91 -4.53 17.07
CA VAL A 400 -1.86 -3.13 16.65
C VAL A 400 -1.46 -2.25 17.83
N ASP A 401 -0.24 -1.74 17.67
CA ASP A 401 0.25 -0.80 18.69
C ASP A 401 -0.23 0.63 18.38
N HIS A 402 -0.71 1.27 19.42
CA HIS A 402 -1.13 2.67 19.24
C HIS A 402 -0.21 3.61 20.02
N ALA A 403 0.65 4.33 19.11
CA ALA A 403 1.49 5.36 19.73
C ALA A 403 0.78 6.72 19.69
N PRO A 404 0.62 7.33 20.87
CA PRO A 404 -0.16 8.58 20.92
C PRO A 404 0.65 9.78 20.42
N HIS A 405 0.72 9.87 19.11
CA HIS A 405 1.28 11.14 18.63
C HIS A 405 1.45 11.10 17.11
N LYS A 406 0.69 11.96 16.48
CA LYS A 406 0.88 12.09 15.03
C LYS A 406 2.11 12.94 14.71
N SER A 407 2.67 12.54 13.59
CA SER A 407 3.79 13.37 13.13
C SER A 407 3.31 14.72 12.59
N ILE A 408 4.20 15.71 12.61
CA ILE A 408 3.86 17.02 12.03
C ILE A 408 3.41 16.85 10.58
N ASN A 409 4.06 15.92 9.78
CA ASN A 409 3.64 15.66 8.39
C ASN A 409 2.18 15.20 8.31
N ALA A 410 1.79 14.40 9.31
CA ALA A 410 0.40 13.93 9.36
C ALA A 410 -0.57 15.09 9.67
N GLU A 411 -0.07 15.93 10.58
CA GLU A 411 -0.91 17.08 10.93
C GLU A 411 -1.11 18.01 9.72
N LEU A 412 -0.13 18.17 9.04
CA LEU A 412 -0.22 19.05 7.86
C LEU A 412 -1.10 18.41 6.79
N LEU A 413 -1.00 17.11 6.61
CA LEU A 413 -1.80 16.40 5.61
C LEU A 413 -3.29 16.57 5.88
N LEU A 414 -3.70 16.71 7.09
CA LEU A 414 -5.12 16.74 7.48
C LEU A 414 -5.70 18.14 7.30
N ARG A 415 -4.97 19.02 6.92
CA ARG A 415 -5.47 20.38 6.71
C ARG A 415 -5.74 20.61 5.22
N ASP A 416 -6.78 21.30 4.91
CA ASP A 416 -7.43 21.29 3.59
C ASP A 416 -6.64 22.15 2.58
N ASN A 417 -6.05 23.18 3.11
CA ASN A 417 -5.38 24.05 2.12
C ASN A 417 -4.08 24.64 2.69
N LEU A 418 -3.32 25.28 1.79
CA LEU A 418 -1.99 25.81 2.13
C LEU A 418 -2.08 26.79 3.30
N ALA A 419 -3.09 27.64 3.32
CA ALA A 419 -3.24 28.63 4.41
C ALA A 419 -3.36 27.96 5.77
N ASP A 420 -4.18 26.93 5.84
CA ASP A 420 -4.35 26.21 7.11
C ASP A 420 -3.07 25.54 7.57
N LYS A 421 -2.37 25.01 6.57
CA LYS A 421 -1.08 24.37 6.92
C LYS A 421 -0.09 25.41 7.46
N LEU A 422 -0.01 26.53 6.87
CA LEU A 422 0.94 27.56 7.29
C LEU A 422 0.51 28.19 8.60
N SER A 423 -0.73 28.31 8.81
CA SER A 423 -1.20 28.77 10.13
C SER A 423 -0.75 27.83 11.24
N TYR A 424 -0.85 26.58 10.98
CA TYR A 424 -0.40 25.56 11.95
C TYR A 424 1.08 25.69 12.25
N LEU A 425 1.83 26.09 11.27
CA LEU A 425 3.30 26.11 11.44
C LEU A 425 3.76 27.47 11.96
N LYS A 426 2.88 28.42 12.08
CA LYS A 426 3.30 29.78 12.48
C LYS A 426 3.96 29.75 13.87
N ASP A 427 5.21 30.25 13.85
CA ASP A 427 6.01 30.43 15.07
C ASP A 427 6.34 29.10 15.72
N ALA A 428 6.30 28.06 14.98
CA ALA A 428 6.60 26.74 15.54
C ALA A 428 8.02 26.67 16.08
N HIS A 429 8.83 27.62 15.69
CA HIS A 429 10.22 27.64 16.17
C HIS A 429 10.58 29.02 16.72
N LYS A 430 9.66 29.60 17.40
CA LYS A 430 9.84 30.99 17.88
C LYS A 430 11.08 31.10 18.75
N ASP A 431 11.94 32.02 18.31
CA ASP A 431 13.11 32.44 19.09
C ASP A 431 14.22 31.39 19.05
N GLU A 432 14.14 30.36 18.23
CA GLU A 432 15.21 29.36 18.07
C GLU A 432 16.21 29.80 17.00
N THR A 433 17.35 29.08 17.02
CA THR A 433 18.35 29.27 15.95
C THR A 433 18.14 28.25 14.83
N LEU A 434 18.10 28.84 13.60
CA LEU A 434 18.00 27.98 12.41
C LEU A 434 19.34 27.83 11.70
N TYR A 435 19.62 26.49 11.33
CA TYR A 435 20.79 26.23 10.47
C TYR A 435 20.33 25.76 9.08
N ILE A 436 20.79 26.52 8.10
CA ILE A 436 20.39 26.18 6.72
C ILE A 436 21.57 25.57 5.98
N LEU A 437 21.34 24.33 5.55
CA LEU A 437 22.36 23.67 4.71
C LEU A 437 22.02 23.88 3.24
N ASN A 438 22.83 24.72 2.61
CA ASN A 438 22.64 24.98 1.17
C ASN A 438 23.49 24.04 0.31
N CYS A 439 23.07 23.92 -1.01
CA CYS A 439 23.76 22.93 -1.84
C CYS A 439 24.80 23.61 -2.73
N GLY A 440 25.41 24.68 -2.14
CA GLY A 440 26.51 25.34 -2.88
C GLY A 440 27.87 24.71 -2.58
N PRO A 441 28.89 24.95 -3.41
CA PRO A 441 30.23 24.36 -3.30
C PRO A 441 30.87 24.61 -1.94
N SER A 442 30.56 25.71 -1.30
CA SER A 442 31.21 26.03 -0.03
C SER A 442 30.78 25.10 1.10
N LEU A 443 29.73 24.37 0.86
CA LEU A 443 29.39 23.34 1.86
C LEU A 443 30.56 22.40 2.11
N ASN A 444 31.55 22.25 1.10
CA ASN A 444 32.72 21.36 1.21
C ASN A 444 33.81 21.93 2.11
N GLU A 445 33.53 23.05 2.60
CA GLU A 445 34.52 23.63 3.53
C GLU A 445 34.43 22.96 4.90
N TYR A 446 33.38 22.21 5.09
CA TYR A 446 33.25 21.50 6.37
C TYR A 446 33.25 19.99 6.13
N ASP A 447 33.86 19.30 7.15
CA ASP A 447 33.72 17.84 7.16
C ASP A 447 32.27 17.42 7.45
N PHE A 448 31.68 16.48 6.66
CA PHE A 448 30.25 16.14 6.75
C PHE A 448 29.95 15.41 8.05
N ASP A 449 30.90 14.62 8.48
CA ASP A 449 30.68 13.93 9.77
C ASP A 449 30.64 14.92 10.93
N TYR A 450 31.48 15.81 10.77
CA TYR A 450 31.44 16.84 11.82
C TYR A 450 30.11 17.59 11.82
N LEU A 451 29.65 18.02 10.63
CA LEU A 451 28.39 18.78 10.55
C LEU A 451 27.23 17.95 11.09
N LYS A 452 27.22 16.72 10.75
CA LYS A 452 26.16 15.85 11.27
C LYS A 452 26.13 15.83 12.80
N GLU A 453 27.29 15.77 13.34
CA GLU A 453 27.38 15.75 14.81
C GLU A 453 27.01 17.10 15.41
N PHE A 454 27.52 18.10 14.79
CA PHE A 454 27.31 19.44 15.32
C PHE A 454 25.83 19.82 15.25
N LEU A 455 25.12 19.30 14.20
CA LEU A 455 23.76 19.78 13.94
C LEU A 455 22.73 18.79 14.47
N ASN A 456 23.05 17.78 15.11
CA ASN A 456 22.14 16.67 15.43
C ASN A 456 21.04 17.11 16.39
N ASP A 457 21.22 18.12 17.13
CA ASP A 457 20.19 18.56 18.09
C ASP A 457 19.71 19.96 17.74
N LYS A 458 20.02 20.37 16.55
CA LYS A 458 19.62 21.71 16.09
C LYS A 458 18.55 21.59 15.00
N THR A 459 17.78 22.76 14.80
CA THR A 459 16.81 22.77 13.71
C THR A 459 17.49 23.06 12.37
N VAL A 460 17.17 22.18 11.38
CA VAL A 460 17.96 22.25 10.15
C VAL A 460 17.01 22.29 8.95
N PHE A 461 17.32 23.35 8.09
CA PHE A 461 16.79 23.34 6.72
C PHE A 461 17.80 22.79 5.74
N SER A 462 17.35 21.76 5.01
CA SER A 462 18.22 21.34 3.91
C SER A 462 17.63 21.77 2.57
N ILE A 463 18.56 22.25 1.76
CA ILE A 463 18.07 22.75 0.46
C ILE A 463 18.51 21.78 -0.64
N LYS A 464 17.47 21.32 -1.41
CA LYS A 464 17.73 20.46 -2.58
C LYS A 464 18.67 19.31 -2.24
N GLN A 465 19.73 19.12 -2.84
CA GLN A 465 20.53 17.89 -2.72
C GLN A 465 21.32 17.90 -1.43
N ALA A 466 21.37 19.01 -0.72
CA ALA A 466 21.98 18.93 0.62
C ALA A 466 21.31 17.83 1.47
N TYR A 467 20.10 17.58 1.18
CA TYR A 467 19.37 16.54 1.92
C TYR A 467 20.03 15.17 1.75
N ASN A 468 20.49 14.89 0.60
CA ASN A 468 21.07 13.55 0.33
C ASN A 468 22.25 13.26 1.24
N PHE A 469 22.79 14.31 1.78
CA PHE A 469 23.98 14.09 2.62
C PHE A 469 23.63 14.15 4.10
N PHE A 470 22.44 14.77 4.34
CA PHE A 470 22.12 14.96 5.76
C PHE A 470 20.67 14.58 6.03
N PRO A 471 20.22 13.40 5.63
CA PRO A 471 18.80 13.07 5.79
C PRO A 471 18.39 12.91 7.25
N GLU A 472 19.28 12.53 8.14
CA GLU A 472 18.92 12.17 9.53
C GLU A 472 18.74 13.42 10.39
N ILE A 473 19.33 14.52 9.93
CA ILE A 473 19.28 15.68 10.83
C ILE A 473 18.39 16.75 10.21
N THR A 474 17.80 16.48 9.02
CA THR A 474 17.00 17.47 8.30
C THR A 474 15.58 17.52 8.88
N ASP A 475 15.22 18.77 9.33
CA ASP A 475 13.85 18.95 9.87
C ASP A 475 12.90 19.43 8.78
N TYR A 476 13.41 20.26 7.87
CA TYR A 476 12.67 20.76 6.71
C TYR A 476 13.50 20.61 5.45
N HIS A 477 12.87 20.07 4.50
CA HIS A 477 13.56 19.94 3.22
C HIS A 477 12.86 20.82 2.16
N PHE A 478 13.74 21.62 1.52
CA PHE A 478 13.21 22.50 0.48
C PHE A 478 13.73 22.10 -0.89
N TYR A 479 12.77 21.99 -1.86
CA TYR A 479 13.23 21.79 -3.25
C TYR A 479 12.21 22.39 -4.22
N ASN A 480 12.68 22.68 -5.42
CA ASN A 480 11.78 23.18 -6.47
C ASN A 480 11.88 22.33 -7.73
N CYS A 481 11.20 22.80 -8.80
CA CYS A 481 11.00 21.92 -9.95
C CYS A 481 12.24 21.90 -10.85
N SER A 482 13.34 22.53 -10.36
CA SER A 482 14.59 22.52 -11.15
C SER A 482 15.65 21.64 -10.50
N ASN A 483 16.50 21.05 -11.40
CA ASN A 483 17.67 20.25 -10.99
C ASN A 483 17.29 19.13 -10.03
N LEU A 484 16.23 18.43 -10.36
CA LEU A 484 15.79 17.29 -9.54
C LEU A 484 16.69 16.07 -9.78
N PRO A 485 17.07 15.41 -8.67
CA PRO A 485 17.94 14.25 -8.83
C PRO A 485 17.20 13.05 -9.43
N VAL A 486 18.00 12.23 -10.27
CA VAL A 486 17.45 10.99 -10.80
C VAL A 486 18.50 9.89 -10.71
N GLU A 487 18.06 8.52 -10.61
CA GLU A 487 19.00 7.38 -10.58
C GLU A 487 19.53 7.07 -11.98
N LYS A 488 20.89 6.66 -12.16
CA LYS A 488 21.84 6.44 -13.27
C LYS A 488 21.30 5.40 -14.26
N ASN A 489 19.87 4.88 -14.07
CA ASN A 489 19.37 3.87 -15.04
C ASN A 489 17.86 3.99 -15.20
N TYR A 490 17.41 5.13 -15.69
CA TYR A 490 16.02 5.55 -15.90
C TYR A 490 15.21 4.45 -16.58
N LYS A 491 14.58 3.53 -15.81
CA LYS A 491 13.51 2.80 -16.52
C LYS A 491 12.14 3.26 -16.04
N ARG A 492 12.12 4.20 -14.83
CA ARG A 492 10.90 4.77 -14.26
C ARG A 492 11.24 5.54 -12.98
N LEU A 493 11.17 6.96 -13.04
CA LEU A 493 11.38 7.81 -11.86
C LEU A 493 10.17 7.74 -10.94
N LYS A 494 10.36 7.03 -9.74
CA LYS A 494 9.19 6.86 -8.85
C LYS A 494 9.12 7.99 -7.83
N GLN A 495 10.28 8.54 -7.27
CA GLN A 495 10.42 9.69 -6.37
C GLN A 495 11.79 10.36 -6.56
N HIS A 496 11.75 11.64 -6.47
CA HIS A 496 13.06 12.32 -6.51
C HIS A 496 13.77 12.26 -5.16
N TYR A 497 12.99 12.38 -4.18
CA TYR A 497 13.46 12.19 -2.81
C TYR A 497 12.58 11.17 -2.09
N ALA A 498 13.17 10.07 -1.55
CA ALA A 498 12.39 8.91 -1.05
C ALA A 498 12.16 9.01 0.45
N TYR A 499 12.95 9.80 1.20
CA TYR A 499 12.85 10.00 2.65
C TYR A 499 12.70 8.68 3.39
N GLU A 500 13.65 7.78 3.26
CA GLU A 500 13.56 6.39 3.77
C GLU A 500 13.88 6.34 5.27
N THR A 501 14.73 7.12 5.73
CA THR A 501 15.22 6.97 7.12
C THR A 501 14.59 8.05 7.99
N HIS A 502 14.41 9.20 7.51
CA HIS A 502 13.85 10.34 8.25
C HIS A 502 12.98 11.18 7.33
N ARG A 503 11.72 11.41 7.80
CA ARG A 503 10.81 12.19 6.96
C ARG A 503 10.69 13.63 7.49
N PRO A 504 11.38 14.65 6.79
CA PRO A 504 11.24 16.06 7.16
C PRO A 504 9.94 16.67 6.65
N VAL A 505 9.63 17.83 7.25
CA VAL A 505 8.60 18.61 6.53
C VAL A 505 9.12 19.05 5.16
N VAL A 506 8.35 18.66 4.14
CA VAL A 506 8.84 18.89 2.77
C VAL A 506 8.10 20.09 2.18
N VAL A 507 8.97 21.06 1.87
CA VAL A 507 8.44 22.29 1.25
C VAL A 507 8.89 22.38 -0.21
N ALA A 508 7.82 22.27 -1.09
CA ALA A 508 8.13 22.29 -2.53
C ALA A 508 7.60 23.56 -3.17
N SER A 509 8.29 23.94 -4.22
CA SER A 509 7.81 25.10 -4.98
C SER A 509 8.04 24.90 -6.47
N SER A 510 7.04 25.52 -7.21
CA SER A 510 7.17 25.38 -8.66
C SER A 510 6.39 26.48 -9.39
N ASN A 511 6.98 26.80 -10.55
CA ASN A 511 6.17 27.68 -11.39
C ASN A 511 5.09 26.91 -12.16
N TYR A 512 4.95 25.59 -11.98
CA TYR A 512 3.88 24.72 -12.50
C TYR A 512 2.98 24.26 -11.34
N ASP A 513 1.80 23.72 -11.83
CA ASP A 513 0.89 23.20 -10.79
C ASP A 513 1.48 21.97 -10.11
N LEU A 514 1.12 21.84 -8.82
CA LEU A 514 1.52 20.65 -8.07
C LEU A 514 1.26 19.37 -8.88
N GLY A 515 2.36 18.57 -9.04
CA GLY A 515 2.19 17.27 -9.69
C GLY A 515 2.59 17.30 -11.15
N ALA A 516 2.99 18.50 -11.61
CA ALA A 516 3.31 18.63 -13.04
C ALA A 516 4.78 18.27 -13.32
N ARG A 517 5.62 18.36 -12.30
CA ARG A 517 7.06 18.25 -12.64
C ARG A 517 7.73 17.20 -11.75
N TRP A 518 6.89 16.57 -10.97
CA TRP A 518 7.47 15.50 -10.14
C TRP A 518 6.55 14.29 -10.14
N SER A 519 7.07 13.18 -9.67
CA SER A 519 6.27 11.96 -9.54
C SER A 519 5.03 12.18 -8.67
N PRO A 520 3.88 11.60 -9.08
CA PRO A 520 2.66 11.73 -8.28
C PRO A 520 2.82 11.17 -6.86
N ILE A 521 3.82 10.38 -6.73
CA ILE A 521 3.95 9.77 -5.39
C ILE A 521 5.05 10.48 -4.60
N GLN A 522 5.67 11.56 -5.17
CA GLN A 522 6.62 12.40 -4.41
C GLN A 522 5.92 13.05 -3.22
N LYS A 523 6.49 12.92 -2.08
CA LYS A 523 5.90 13.50 -0.87
C LYS A 523 6.17 15.00 -0.79
N ASN A 524 4.96 15.68 -0.68
CA ASN A 524 5.05 17.13 -0.47
C ASN A 524 4.05 17.59 0.60
N ASP A 525 4.62 18.29 1.62
CA ASP A 525 3.70 18.72 2.70
C ASP A 525 3.19 20.14 2.44
N ILE A 526 4.10 20.93 1.93
CA ILE A 526 3.78 22.31 1.60
C ILE A 526 4.22 22.59 0.16
N PHE A 527 3.25 23.22 -0.57
CA PHE A 527 3.60 23.56 -1.96
C PHE A 527 3.31 25.03 -2.24
N PHE A 528 4.39 25.68 -2.68
CA PHE A 528 4.22 27.08 -3.09
C PHE A 528 4.25 27.18 -4.61
N LYS A 529 3.18 27.89 -5.13
CA LYS A 529 3.21 28.22 -6.57
C LYS A 529 4.02 29.51 -6.81
N ILE A 530 4.96 29.34 -7.83
CA ILE A 530 5.80 30.50 -8.18
C ILE A 530 5.35 31.03 -9.54
N PRO A 531 5.19 32.39 -9.63
CA PRO A 531 4.81 32.92 -10.94
C PRO A 531 5.89 32.66 -12.00
N ILE A 532 5.34 32.54 -13.23
CA ILE A 532 6.26 32.40 -14.36
C ILE A 532 6.93 33.75 -14.65
N ARG A 533 8.24 33.73 -14.84
CA ARG A 533 9.01 34.98 -14.91
C ARG A 533 8.49 35.89 -16.02
N THR A 534 8.01 35.37 -17.08
CA THR A 534 7.48 36.19 -18.20
C THR A 534 6.15 36.84 -17.80
N GLU A 535 5.53 36.25 -16.87
CA GLU A 535 4.22 36.77 -16.45
C GLU A 535 4.37 37.98 -15.51
N ILE A 536 5.57 38.04 -15.07
CA ILE A 536 5.72 39.17 -14.14
C ILE A 536 6.74 40.15 -14.70
N ASN A 537 6.89 40.13 -15.95
CA ASN A 537 7.81 41.05 -16.65
C ASN A 537 9.21 41.03 -16.06
N ASN A 538 9.62 39.77 -15.56
CA ASN A 538 10.98 39.56 -15.02
C ASN A 538 11.25 40.41 -13.79
N GLU A 539 10.19 40.74 -13.05
CA GLU A 539 10.35 41.49 -11.79
C GLU A 539 10.78 40.55 -10.66
N PHE A 540 12.03 40.17 -10.62
CA PHE A 540 12.57 39.31 -9.57
C PHE A 540 12.69 40.07 -8.25
N VAL A 541 12.37 39.34 -7.14
CA VAL A 541 12.41 40.00 -5.82
C VAL A 541 13.83 40.49 -5.52
N THR A 542 14.80 39.83 -6.16
CA THR A 542 16.17 40.30 -5.93
C THR A 542 16.43 41.62 -6.65
N VAL A 543 15.55 41.98 -7.60
CA VAL A 543 15.68 43.26 -8.31
C VAL A 543 14.79 44.33 -7.64
N THR A 544 13.58 43.97 -7.30
CA THR A 544 12.62 44.94 -6.75
C THR A 544 12.91 45.21 -5.27
N LYS A 545 13.42 44.18 -4.59
CA LYS A 545 13.78 44.26 -3.15
C LYS A 545 12.53 44.45 -2.30
N LYS A 546 11.36 44.12 -2.81
CA LYS A 546 10.10 44.25 -2.07
C LYS A 546 9.83 43.00 -1.24
N PHE A 547 10.71 42.64 -0.24
CA PHE A 547 10.63 41.41 0.56
C PHE A 547 9.37 41.42 1.43
N GLU A 548 8.98 42.56 1.96
CA GLU A 548 7.86 42.68 2.89
C GLU A 548 6.54 42.29 2.22
N ASP A 549 6.46 42.53 0.89
CA ASP A 549 5.19 42.29 0.17
C ASP A 549 4.86 40.80 0.10
N TYR A 550 5.93 40.01 0.38
CA TYR A 550 5.67 38.59 0.13
C TYR A 550 5.72 37.79 1.43
N LEU A 551 5.53 38.48 2.55
CA LEU A 551 5.39 37.74 3.81
C LEU A 551 4.23 36.74 3.71
N ILE A 552 4.44 35.58 4.30
CA ILE A 552 3.45 34.50 4.18
C ILE A 552 2.11 34.96 4.75
N ASP A 553 2.08 35.84 5.73
CA ASP A 553 0.81 36.31 6.31
C ASP A 553 0.12 37.32 5.40
N LYS A 554 0.92 37.85 4.42
CA LYS A 554 0.32 38.88 3.55
C LYS A 554 -0.09 38.30 2.20
N ASN A 555 0.74 37.41 1.71
CA ASN A 555 0.56 36.90 0.35
C ASN A 555 1.12 35.48 0.24
N LEU A 556 0.23 34.55 -0.25
CA LEU A 556 0.68 33.14 -0.31
C LEU A 556 1.37 32.87 -1.65
N THR A 557 1.20 33.83 -2.60
CA THR A 557 2.02 33.71 -3.81
C THR A 557 3.47 34.10 -3.54
N ARG A 558 4.39 33.16 -3.93
CA ARG A 558 5.80 33.45 -3.61
C ARG A 558 6.46 34.25 -4.73
N PRO A 559 7.40 35.20 -4.37
CA PRO A 559 8.08 36.00 -5.42
C PRO A 559 8.95 35.12 -6.33
N CYS A 560 9.09 35.68 -7.58
CA CYS A 560 10.09 35.03 -8.46
C CYS A 560 11.50 35.55 -8.14
N GLY A 561 12.32 34.72 -7.62
CA GLY A 561 13.69 35.20 -7.36
C GLY A 561 14.74 34.26 -7.91
N PRO A 562 16.07 34.82 -8.29
CA PRO A 562 16.99 33.77 -8.74
C PRO A 562 17.46 32.89 -7.57
N GLY A 563 16.63 31.81 -7.29
CA GLY A 563 17.06 30.80 -6.31
C GLY A 563 16.02 30.54 -5.23
N ILE A 564 15.94 29.42 -4.72
CA ILE A 564 14.90 28.92 -3.82
C ILE A 564 15.04 29.57 -2.44
N MET A 565 16.25 30.14 -2.12
CA MET A 565 16.42 30.81 -0.82
C MET A 565 15.54 32.05 -0.72
N TYR A 566 15.44 32.83 -1.81
CA TYR A 566 14.70 34.11 -1.82
C TYR A 566 13.22 33.88 -2.15
N GLU A 567 12.91 32.64 -2.62
CA GLU A 567 11.52 32.38 -3.01
C GLU A 567 10.70 31.83 -1.84
N THR A 568 11.40 30.90 -1.14
CA THR A 568 10.56 30.21 -0.15
C THR A 568 11.30 30.08 1.18
N VAL A 569 12.56 29.90 1.24
CA VAL A 569 13.32 29.46 2.42
C VAL A 569 13.30 30.56 3.47
N PHE A 570 13.69 31.80 3.16
CA PHE A 570 13.76 32.87 4.16
C PHE A 570 12.36 33.24 4.66
N TYR A 571 11.43 33.19 3.77
CA TYR A 571 10.06 33.51 4.19
C TYR A 571 9.51 32.46 5.15
N MET A 572 9.80 31.24 4.83
CA MET A 572 9.38 30.19 5.77
C MET A 572 10.08 30.35 7.12
N ALA A 573 11.40 30.70 7.09
CA ALA A 573 12.14 30.90 8.35
C ALA A 573 11.48 32.00 9.20
N VAL A 574 11.12 33.07 8.51
CA VAL A 574 10.47 34.17 9.23
C VAL A 574 9.10 33.71 9.75
N HIS A 575 8.34 33.04 8.93
CA HIS A 575 7.00 32.57 9.32
C HIS A 575 7.05 31.61 10.49
N LEU A 576 8.13 30.86 10.55
CA LEU A 576 8.24 29.85 11.62
C LEU A 576 8.72 30.48 12.91
N GLY A 577 9.26 31.82 12.83
CA GLY A 577 9.49 32.61 14.04
C GLY A 577 10.93 32.51 14.53
N PHE A 578 11.87 32.19 13.75
CA PHE A 578 13.26 32.05 14.18
C PHE A 578 13.85 33.41 14.52
N LYS A 579 14.79 33.36 15.45
CA LYS A 579 15.42 34.63 15.87
C LYS A 579 16.83 34.76 15.29
N GLU A 580 17.32 33.61 14.90
CA GLU A 580 18.66 33.61 14.30
C GLU A 580 18.74 32.58 13.17
N ILE A 581 19.46 33.05 12.06
CA ILE A 581 19.66 32.16 10.91
C ILE A 581 21.15 32.04 10.59
N VAL A 582 21.58 30.75 10.51
CA VAL A 582 22.98 30.50 10.12
C VAL A 582 22.97 29.71 8.81
N CYS A 583 23.53 30.40 7.80
CA CYS A 583 23.59 29.73 6.50
C CYS A 583 24.94 29.05 6.28
N ILE A 584 24.87 27.79 5.83
CA ILE A 584 26.07 26.99 5.54
C ILE A 584 26.01 26.56 4.07
N GLY A 585 27.06 26.94 3.38
CA GLY A 585 27.13 26.51 1.98
C GLY A 585 26.37 27.44 1.05
N TRP A 586 25.97 28.65 1.53
CA TRP A 586 25.35 29.68 0.70
C TRP A 586 26.40 30.43 -0.12
N ASP A 587 26.39 30.04 -1.51
CA ASP A 587 27.55 30.47 -2.33
C ASP A 587 27.11 31.54 -3.34
N LEU A 588 27.71 32.74 -3.22
CA LEU A 588 27.47 33.79 -4.22
C LEU A 588 28.79 34.47 -4.61
N ARG A 589 29.95 33.56 -4.75
CA ARG A 589 31.30 34.13 -4.94
C ARG A 589 31.67 34.13 -6.42
N GLN A 590 31.02 33.23 -7.21
CA GLN A 590 31.47 33.05 -8.59
C GLN A 590 31.18 34.31 -9.43
N GLU A 591 32.26 34.72 -10.16
CA GLU A 591 32.09 35.86 -11.07
C GLU A 591 31.87 35.38 -12.51
N ASP A 592 30.91 35.98 -13.29
CA ASP A 592 30.69 35.75 -14.73
C ASP A 592 30.28 34.29 -14.99
N ALA A 593 29.41 33.73 -14.07
CA ALA A 593 28.95 32.35 -14.21
C ALA A 593 28.15 32.17 -15.50
N ASN A 594 28.46 31.09 -16.27
CA ASN A 594 27.72 30.71 -17.48
C ASN A 594 27.53 29.19 -17.52
N GLU A 595 26.89 28.79 -18.52
CA GLU A 595 26.55 27.36 -18.60
C GLU A 595 27.79 26.48 -18.57
N ASP A 596 28.96 26.99 -18.95
CA ASP A 596 30.18 26.18 -19.10
C ASP A 596 31.01 26.19 -17.82
N ASN A 597 30.75 27.17 -16.95
CA ASN A 597 31.73 27.26 -15.84
C ASN A 597 31.01 27.44 -14.50
N TYR A 598 29.66 27.14 -14.57
CA TYR A 598 28.90 27.27 -13.32
C TYR A 598 29.25 26.12 -12.38
N GLU A 599 29.68 26.47 -11.16
CA GLU A 599 30.10 25.48 -10.16
C GLU A 599 28.89 25.00 -9.35
N HIS A 600 28.59 23.72 -9.45
CA HIS A 600 27.53 23.14 -8.61
C HIS A 600 28.12 22.26 -7.52
N PHE A 601 27.36 22.25 -6.38
CA PHE A 601 27.79 21.38 -5.27
C PHE A 601 27.92 19.93 -5.72
N TYR A 602 27.21 19.52 -6.65
CA TYR A 602 27.23 18.08 -6.95
C TYR A 602 28.11 17.79 -8.14
N GLY A 603 28.89 18.73 -8.46
CA GLY A 603 29.84 18.48 -9.55
C GLY A 603 29.19 18.61 -10.93
N THR A 604 28.94 17.29 -11.59
CA THR A 604 28.37 17.24 -12.95
C THR A 604 26.85 17.15 -12.89
N ASN A 605 26.10 17.60 -13.88
CA ASN A 605 24.63 17.61 -13.95
C ASN A 605 24.10 16.35 -14.62
N ASP A 606 24.90 15.30 -14.73
CA ASP A 606 24.54 14.08 -15.49
C ASP A 606 23.42 13.31 -14.78
N ASN A 607 22.99 13.64 -13.54
CA ASN A 607 21.96 12.86 -12.83
C ASN A 607 20.86 13.77 -12.28
N VAL A 608 20.60 14.78 -13.07
CA VAL A 608 19.49 15.68 -12.70
C VAL A 608 18.60 15.89 -13.92
N VAL A 609 17.31 16.15 -13.65
CA VAL A 609 16.39 16.51 -14.72
C VAL A 609 15.87 17.93 -14.48
N ASN A 610 15.34 18.52 -15.65
CA ASN A 610 14.77 19.88 -15.57
C ASN A 610 15.81 20.91 -15.14
N LYS A 611 16.85 20.99 -15.95
CA LYS A 611 17.97 21.89 -15.61
C LYS A 611 17.51 23.36 -15.67
N GLY A 612 17.76 23.96 -14.50
CA GLY A 612 17.40 25.38 -14.43
C GLY A 612 18.23 26.24 -15.36
N ASP A 613 17.65 27.43 -15.70
CA ASP A 613 18.41 28.39 -16.53
C ASP A 613 19.56 29.02 -15.74
N VAL A 614 20.75 29.01 -16.44
CA VAL A 614 21.85 29.78 -15.82
C VAL A 614 21.79 31.22 -16.33
N LEU A 615 21.42 32.11 -15.41
CA LEU A 615 21.32 33.52 -15.82
C LEU A 615 22.60 34.27 -15.45
N ASP A 616 23.34 34.85 -16.45
CA ASP A 616 24.66 35.47 -16.28
C ASP A 616 24.63 36.60 -15.25
N TRP A 617 23.37 37.15 -14.95
CA TRP A 617 23.29 38.26 -13.99
C TRP A 617 22.88 37.76 -12.60
N GLU A 618 22.42 36.54 -12.44
CA GLU A 618 21.73 36.01 -11.25
C GLU A 618 22.59 36.11 -9.99
N ILE A 619 23.89 35.76 -10.08
CA ILE A 619 24.73 35.72 -8.87
C ILE A 619 24.97 37.14 -8.36
N GLU A 620 25.27 38.04 -9.33
CA GLU A 620 25.56 39.43 -8.92
C GLU A 620 24.31 40.11 -8.33
N THR A 621 23.23 39.96 -8.98
CA THR A 621 22.00 40.58 -8.50
C THR A 621 21.55 40.00 -7.16
N THR A 622 21.65 38.66 -6.98
CA THR A 622 21.32 38.04 -5.69
C THR A 622 22.24 38.53 -4.58
N ARG A 623 23.47 38.68 -4.94
CA ARG A 623 24.45 39.20 -3.96
C ARG A 623 24.09 40.61 -3.53
N ASP A 624 23.72 41.45 -4.47
CA ASP A 624 23.35 42.83 -4.16
C ASP A 624 22.08 42.89 -3.30
N ALA A 625 21.25 41.98 -3.55
CA ALA A 625 19.98 41.98 -2.82
C ALA A 625 20.19 41.54 -1.36
N SER A 626 21.33 40.85 -1.07
CA SER A 626 21.56 40.36 0.30
C SER A 626 21.64 41.52 1.30
N LYS A 627 22.03 42.74 0.85
CA LYS A 627 22.01 43.91 1.73
C LYS A 627 20.59 44.23 2.20
N GLU A 628 19.66 44.30 1.25
CA GLU A 628 18.28 44.63 1.61
C GLU A 628 17.64 43.49 2.42
N LEU A 629 17.99 42.26 2.07
CA LEU A 629 17.54 41.13 2.88
C LEU A 629 18.00 41.26 4.33
N TYR A 630 19.26 41.63 4.60
CA TYR A 630 19.82 41.79 5.96
C TYR A 630 18.99 42.79 6.76
N TYR A 631 18.74 43.91 6.15
CA TYR A 631 18.01 44.94 6.92
C TYR A 631 16.56 44.53 7.13
N TRP A 632 16.01 43.93 6.08
CA TRP A 632 14.65 43.40 6.24
C TRP A 632 14.57 42.43 7.42
N LEU A 633 15.47 41.51 7.51
CA LEU A 633 15.46 40.55 8.63
C LEU A 633 15.71 41.26 9.96
N GLN A 634 16.56 42.22 10.04
CA GLN A 634 16.83 42.96 11.28
C GLN A 634 15.56 43.65 11.79
N GLU A 635 14.82 44.22 10.81
CA GLU A 635 13.55 44.86 11.20
C GLU A 635 12.61 43.87 11.87
N LYS A 636 12.85 42.66 11.64
CA LYS A 636 12.02 41.61 12.24
C LYS A 636 12.71 40.98 13.44
N ASN A 637 13.81 41.56 13.81
CA ASN A 637 14.61 41.10 14.95
C ASN A 637 15.19 39.71 14.73
N ILE A 638 15.60 39.48 13.50
CA ILE A 638 16.24 38.19 13.16
C ILE A 638 17.68 38.44 12.75
N ASP A 639 18.59 37.73 13.47
CA ASP A 639 20.01 37.82 13.11
C ASP A 639 20.39 36.78 12.04
N ILE A 640 21.19 37.27 11.06
CA ILE A 640 21.63 36.31 10.03
C ILE A 640 23.15 36.28 9.98
N LYS A 641 23.67 34.96 9.90
CA LYS A 641 25.13 34.73 9.80
C LYS A 641 25.42 33.75 8.65
N VAL A 642 26.71 33.86 8.24
CA VAL A 642 27.10 32.87 7.23
C VAL A 642 28.36 32.13 7.69
N ALA A 643 28.24 30.77 7.59
CA ALA A 643 29.40 29.92 7.91
C ALA A 643 30.00 29.34 6.63
N SER A 644 30.42 30.20 5.77
CA SER A 644 31.05 29.85 4.49
C SER A 644 31.73 31.07 3.89
N SER A 645 32.53 30.75 2.89
CA SER A 645 33.26 31.84 2.20
C SER A 645 32.34 32.60 1.25
N SER A 646 31.03 32.84 1.61
CA SER A 646 30.00 33.48 0.78
C SER A 646 30.36 34.94 0.53
N ALA A 647 29.99 35.51 -0.70
CA ALA A 647 30.25 36.93 -1.03
C ALA A 647 29.01 37.78 -0.76
N VAL A 648 28.22 37.45 0.31
CA VAL A 648 26.99 38.20 0.62
C VAL A 648 27.36 39.51 1.32
N TYR A 649 26.46 40.38 1.64
CA TYR A 649 26.64 41.72 2.20
C TYR A 649 27.61 41.69 3.38
N GLU A 650 28.53 42.54 3.48
CA GLU A 650 29.69 42.54 4.40
C GLU A 650 29.23 42.62 5.85
N LYS A 651 27.96 43.19 6.11
CA LYS A 651 27.54 43.29 7.52
C LYS A 651 26.96 41.98 8.03
N ILE A 652 26.70 41.13 7.11
CA ILE A 652 26.32 39.78 7.58
C ILE A 652 27.55 39.07 8.16
N GLU A 653 27.53 38.74 9.44
CA GLU A 653 28.68 38.18 10.17
C GLU A 653 29.09 36.82 9.58
N ARG A 654 30.40 36.71 9.37
CA ARG A 654 30.95 35.40 8.96
C ARG A 654 31.50 34.66 10.18
N ILE A 655 31.02 33.44 10.32
CA ILE A 655 31.44 32.69 11.51
C ILE A 655 32.02 31.35 11.09
N ARG A 656 32.82 30.73 12.05
CA ARG A 656 33.28 29.35 11.86
C ARG A 656 32.58 28.42 12.86
N ILE A 657 32.09 27.39 12.44
CA ILE A 657 31.37 26.49 13.35
C ILE A 657 32.18 25.20 13.52
#